data_AF-A0AAD7JYE1-F1
#
_entry.id   AF-A0AAD7JYE1-F1
#
_cell.length_a   1.000
_cell.length_b   1.000
_cell.length_c   1.000
_cell.angle_alpha   90.00
_cell.angle_beta   90.00
_cell.angle_gamma   90.00
#
_symmetry.space_group_name_H-M   'P 1'
#
loop_
_entity.id
_entity.type
_entity.pdbx_description
1 polymer ?
#
loop_
_entity_poly.entity_id
_entity_poly.type
_entity_poly.pdbx_seq_one_letter_code
_entity_poly.pdbx_strand_id
1 'polypeptide(L)'
;MMRHLTSTFPKSGILLLGNSVQSLVPSTLISQAESLLEGHRIEEAIDLADQQRRKLQANVSVDEDEADELRYVYQRIGFQCFTETLFEDAGKNLFNGDLDPRVLVSYYPELRGSLFQASDTMDVYAGVAERMPSEASVDAIIVANLVRNYSPHLKPNTQTAPPTAELRKILGMAAVDMLEIFLRKCRTRRIVEGKRKADASYPVVDTVLAKIYAQAEKTKELYTLIQEAHSIVLSEIEPALKQTGQYNALCLLYKQTGDDESLLQVWAKLVEGEWTDDEIPNPTEDMLSLLTNSKNRTLTQKWGLWLTRRDPERGIRLLMPRETGKRPQRPEDDLSLLEQIRDANPAAGAQFLEYLVLQKRSSSRDLHTQLAMVCVAQVLAALEDQLISKLWRAKVSSYASSRSESRTTFFSYFASMTPDSPSKLARLKTVLFLQGSSMYDAELIRERLVPLKHILSLELAIVDGKLGNHHAALSAIVNDLHDSSSAEAYCTLGGDVIPSKVAQAICADAKLGLGLWAFGLNGKGRQKTVDANDVGLVKRKELLKILLEVYMSDEAASAERVALLVNSQAMNLDVVDVIPMVPAQWPLKVMSSFLARSFRRTVHARQEGRIVKAISAGQNLDVKDRTWLILREEGMVVEESLDEDDGDGADYDEKGGVIEKVASAPPNGQEEKTSVPWTAESDAASLHIT
;
A
#
# COMPACT_ATOMS: atom_id res chain seq x y z
N MET A 1 50.49 -16.95 18.66
CA MET A 1 51.82 -16.91 18.01
C MET A 1 52.70 -16.01 18.86
N MET A 2 53.61 -16.59 19.64
CA MET A 2 54.59 -15.84 20.43
C MET A 2 55.51 -15.07 19.47
N ARG A 3 55.38 -13.74 19.42
CA ARG A 3 56.40 -12.88 18.81
C ARG A 3 57.59 -12.86 19.77
N HIS A 4 58.73 -13.33 19.31
CA HIS A 4 60.00 -13.18 20.02
C HIS A 4 60.28 -11.69 20.17
N LEU A 5 60.20 -11.19 21.42
CA LEU A 5 60.68 -9.87 21.83
C LEU A 5 62.20 -9.86 21.72
N THR A 6 62.73 -9.19 20.70
CA THR A 6 64.10 -8.67 20.76
C THR A 6 64.07 -7.49 21.72
N SER A 7 64.16 -7.78 23.02
CA SER A 7 64.29 -6.73 24.03
C SER A 7 65.54 -5.89 23.74
N THR A 8 65.33 -4.64 23.35
CA THR A 8 66.37 -3.65 23.08
C THR A 8 66.91 -3.16 24.42
N PHE A 9 67.71 -3.99 25.10
CA PHE A 9 68.38 -3.55 26.32
C PHE A 9 69.31 -2.36 25.98
N PRO A 10 69.30 -1.28 26.78
CA PRO A 10 70.19 -0.15 26.57
C PRO A 10 71.64 -0.63 26.52
N LYS A 11 72.37 -0.23 25.49
CA LYS A 11 73.79 -0.61 25.32
C LYS A 11 74.57 -0.13 26.55
N SER A 12 74.98 -1.06 27.39
CA SER A 12 75.70 -0.77 28.63
C SER A 12 77.21 -0.82 28.42
N GLY A 13 77.94 0.18 28.90
CA GLY A 13 79.40 0.16 28.94
C GLY A 13 79.88 -0.63 30.16
N ILE A 14 80.55 -1.77 29.95
CA ILE A 14 81.09 -2.58 31.05
C ILE A 14 82.48 -2.05 31.43
N LEU A 15 82.63 -1.66 32.70
CA LEU A 15 83.88 -1.20 33.29
C LEU A 15 84.44 -2.29 34.18
N LEU A 16 85.52 -2.93 33.73
CA LEU A 16 86.22 -3.98 34.47
C LEU A 16 87.27 -3.33 35.38
N LEU A 17 87.00 -3.28 36.68
CA LEU A 17 87.96 -2.93 37.72
C LEU A 17 88.60 -4.23 38.24
N GLY A 18 89.87 -4.19 38.66
CA GLY A 18 90.63 -5.40 39.04
C GLY A 18 89.94 -6.35 40.04
N ASN A 19 89.01 -5.85 40.86
CA ASN A 19 88.20 -6.64 41.81
C ASN A 19 86.67 -6.53 41.60
N SER A 20 86.17 -5.85 40.56
CA SER A 20 84.72 -5.73 40.34
C SER A 20 84.35 -5.44 38.88
N VAL A 21 83.20 -5.95 38.44
CA VAL A 21 82.59 -5.61 37.15
C VAL A 21 81.50 -4.59 37.42
N GLN A 22 81.66 -3.35 36.93
CA GLN A 22 80.62 -2.32 36.96
C GLN A 22 80.05 -2.15 35.56
N SER A 23 78.77 -1.80 35.45
CA SER A 23 78.12 -1.54 34.16
C SER A 23 77.48 -0.15 34.20
N LEU A 24 77.90 0.72 33.28
CA LEU A 24 77.29 2.03 33.07
C LEU A 24 76.16 1.86 32.07
N VAL A 25 74.93 1.88 32.58
CA VAL A 25 73.71 1.81 31.77
C VAL A 25 73.20 3.25 31.57
N PRO A 26 73.04 3.74 30.33
CA PRO A 26 72.40 5.03 30.11
C PRO A 26 70.96 4.97 30.63
N SER A 27 70.51 6.04 31.31
CA SER A 27 69.13 6.12 31.80
C SER A 27 68.17 6.02 30.61
N THR A 28 67.16 5.15 30.72
CA THR A 28 66.16 4.96 29.66
C THR A 28 65.29 6.19 29.52
N LEU A 29 64.65 6.34 28.35
CA LEU A 29 63.72 7.45 28.11
C LEU A 29 62.61 7.49 29.17
N ILE A 30 62.06 6.32 29.48
CA ILE A 30 61.02 6.13 30.50
C ILE A 30 61.51 6.62 31.86
N SER A 31 62.69 6.20 32.32
CA SER A 31 63.22 6.58 33.63
C SER A 31 63.50 8.08 33.73
N GLN A 32 64.02 8.69 32.66
CA GLN A 32 64.25 10.14 32.61
C GLN A 32 62.92 10.90 32.66
N ALA A 33 61.93 10.50 31.87
CA ALA A 33 60.62 11.12 31.85
C ALA A 33 59.89 10.97 33.19
N GLU A 34 59.92 9.78 33.82
CA GLU A 34 59.30 9.56 35.12
C GLU A 34 59.96 10.40 36.22
N SER A 35 61.30 10.49 36.24
CA SER A 35 62.00 11.36 37.19
C SER A 35 61.64 12.84 37.03
N LEU A 36 61.47 13.31 35.79
CA LEU A 36 61.02 14.68 35.52
C LEU A 36 59.57 14.92 35.96
N LEU A 37 58.67 13.95 35.72
CA LEU A 37 57.28 14.02 36.15
C LEU A 37 57.13 13.98 37.67
N GLU A 38 57.89 13.13 38.37
CA GLU A 38 57.95 13.09 39.84
C GLU A 38 58.51 14.40 40.43
N GLY A 39 59.38 15.09 39.70
CA GLY A 39 59.87 16.42 40.03
C GLY A 39 58.94 17.59 39.65
N HIS A 40 57.72 17.32 39.15
CA HIS A 40 56.80 18.33 38.59
C HIS A 40 57.39 19.20 37.46
N ARG A 41 58.39 18.69 36.72
CA ARG A 41 59.04 19.37 35.58
C ARG A 41 58.41 18.90 34.27
N ILE A 42 57.13 19.18 34.09
CA ILE A 42 56.32 18.67 32.97
C ILE A 42 56.82 19.19 31.61
N GLU A 43 57.16 20.48 31.51
CA GLU A 43 57.65 21.09 30.26
C GLU A 43 58.93 20.40 29.76
N GLU A 44 59.85 20.10 30.66
CA GLU A 44 61.09 19.41 30.31
C GLU A 44 60.85 17.97 29.88
N ALA A 45 59.86 17.30 30.47
CA ALA A 45 59.45 15.96 30.04
C ALA A 45 58.85 15.99 28.62
N ILE A 46 58.05 17.02 28.30
CA ILE A 46 57.50 17.24 26.95
C ILE A 46 58.64 17.51 25.96
N ASP A 47 59.58 18.39 26.29
CA ASP A 47 60.72 18.70 25.42
C ASP A 47 61.59 17.46 25.15
N LEU A 48 61.82 16.65 26.19
CA LEU A 48 62.55 15.39 26.08
C LEU A 48 61.83 14.39 25.16
N ALA A 49 60.50 14.24 25.29
CA ALA A 49 59.71 13.40 24.40
C ALA A 49 59.72 13.92 22.95
N ASP A 50 59.52 15.22 22.75
CA ASP A 50 59.51 15.86 21.43
C ASP A 50 60.88 15.78 20.73
N GLN A 51 61.98 15.88 21.48
CA GLN A 51 63.33 15.67 20.96
C GLN A 51 63.53 14.24 20.46
N GLN A 52 63.05 13.23 21.21
CA GLN A 52 63.14 11.83 20.77
C GLN A 52 62.23 11.55 19.57
N ARG A 53 61.01 12.11 19.57
CA ARG A 53 60.11 12.02 18.41
C ARG A 53 60.76 12.54 17.13
N ARG A 54 61.44 13.70 17.20
CA ARG A 54 62.14 14.27 16.04
C ARG A 54 63.29 13.39 15.56
N LYS A 55 64.02 12.75 16.48
CA LYS A 55 65.09 11.78 16.14
C LYS A 55 64.50 10.55 15.45
N LEU A 56 63.42 9.98 15.99
CA LEU A 56 62.73 8.84 15.39
C LEU A 56 62.19 9.14 14.00
N GLN A 57 61.60 10.31 13.80
CA GLN A 57 61.10 10.74 12.48
C GLN A 57 62.21 11.05 11.47
N ALA A 58 63.42 11.39 11.94
CA ALA A 58 64.58 11.60 11.08
C ALA A 58 65.20 10.28 10.59
N ASN A 59 64.91 9.15 11.26
CA ASN A 59 65.40 7.84 10.86
C ASN A 59 64.61 7.29 9.67
N VAL A 60 65.30 6.64 8.73
CA VAL A 60 64.70 6.08 7.50
C VAL A 60 63.79 4.88 7.82
N SER A 61 64.06 4.16 8.91
CA SER A 61 63.27 3.08 9.46
C SER A 61 62.84 3.42 10.89
N VAL A 62 61.54 3.31 11.18
CA VAL A 62 61.01 3.49 12.53
C VAL A 62 61.22 2.21 13.31
N ASP A 63 61.93 2.29 14.43
CA ASP A 63 61.99 1.22 15.42
C ASP A 63 60.67 1.21 16.21
N GLU A 64 59.92 0.11 16.14
CA GLU A 64 58.62 -0.02 16.81
C GLU A 64 58.77 -0.03 18.34
N ASP A 65 59.88 -0.54 18.88
CA ASP A 65 60.11 -0.57 20.33
C ASP A 65 60.36 0.86 20.85
N GLU A 66 61.19 1.65 20.15
CA GLU A 66 61.41 3.07 20.49
C GLU A 66 60.13 3.91 20.29
N ALA A 67 59.29 3.56 19.32
CA ALA A 67 57.99 4.19 19.12
C ALA A 67 57.01 3.87 20.27
N ASP A 68 57.00 2.63 20.77
CA ASP A 68 56.17 2.21 21.91
C ASP A 68 56.65 2.83 23.22
N GLU A 69 57.97 2.97 23.45
CA GLU A 69 58.50 3.73 24.58
C GLU A 69 58.06 5.19 24.53
N LEU A 70 58.10 5.80 23.34
CA LEU A 70 57.66 7.18 23.15
C LEU A 70 56.14 7.33 23.39
N ARG A 71 55.33 6.37 22.92
CA ARG A 71 53.88 6.33 23.20
C ARG A 71 53.60 6.27 24.69
N TYR A 72 54.29 5.39 25.42
CA TYR A 72 54.20 5.29 26.87
C TYR A 72 54.49 6.64 27.54
N VAL A 73 55.60 7.29 27.18
CA VAL A 73 56.02 8.56 27.77
C VAL A 73 54.99 9.66 27.51
N TYR A 74 54.49 9.79 26.28
CA TYR A 74 53.45 10.76 25.97
C TYR A 74 52.13 10.48 26.72
N GLN A 75 51.73 9.22 26.89
CA GLN A 75 50.55 8.89 27.71
C GLN A 75 50.78 9.26 29.19
N ARG A 76 51.96 8.99 29.75
CA ARG A 76 52.32 9.38 31.13
C ARG A 76 52.27 10.89 31.34
N ILE A 77 52.90 11.66 30.44
CA ILE A 77 52.85 13.12 30.46
C ILE A 77 51.40 13.59 30.36
N GLY A 78 50.64 13.03 29.42
CA GLY A 78 49.24 13.37 29.19
C GLY A 78 48.37 13.20 30.43
N PHE A 79 48.47 12.05 31.13
CA PHE A 79 47.71 11.82 32.36
C PHE A 79 48.21 12.66 33.54
N GLN A 80 49.49 13.01 33.61
CA GLN A 80 49.99 13.96 34.59
C GLN A 80 49.36 15.35 34.38
N CYS A 81 49.42 15.87 33.14
CA CYS A 81 48.77 17.13 32.77
C CYS A 81 47.26 17.09 33.07
N PHE A 82 46.60 15.96 32.80
CA PHE A 82 45.17 15.78 33.05
C PHE A 82 44.84 15.87 34.54
N THR A 83 45.65 15.23 35.40
CA THR A 83 45.52 15.30 36.88
C THR A 83 45.80 16.72 37.40
N GLU A 84 46.72 17.43 36.75
CA GLU A 84 47.06 18.82 37.07
C GLU A 84 46.12 19.85 36.42
N THR A 85 45.07 19.42 35.73
CA THR A 85 44.08 20.26 35.02
C THR A 85 44.65 21.11 33.87
N LEU A 86 45.82 20.75 33.36
CA LEU A 86 46.45 21.31 32.16
C LEU A 86 45.88 20.62 30.91
N PHE A 87 44.58 20.87 30.63
CA PHE A 87 43.84 20.09 29.63
C PHE A 87 44.42 20.21 28.21
N GLU A 88 44.82 21.40 27.76
CA GLU A 88 45.36 21.57 26.40
C GLU A 88 46.58 20.68 26.14
N ASP A 89 47.55 20.69 27.06
CA ASP A 89 48.74 19.84 26.99
C ASP A 89 48.39 18.36 27.19
N ALA A 90 47.43 18.05 28.08
CA ALA A 90 46.96 16.68 28.27
C ALA A 90 46.45 16.09 26.95
N GLY A 91 45.52 16.76 26.27
CA GLY A 91 44.96 16.27 25.01
C GLY A 91 46.01 16.12 23.90
N LYS A 92 46.94 17.07 23.80
CA LYS A 92 48.04 17.01 22.82
C LYS A 92 48.93 15.80 23.04
N ASN A 93 49.36 15.57 24.29
CA ASN A 93 50.26 14.47 24.63
C ASN A 93 49.54 13.12 24.56
N LEU A 94 48.30 13.00 25.05
CA LEU A 94 47.52 11.76 24.91
C LEU A 94 47.29 11.37 23.44
N PHE A 95 47.07 12.35 22.55
CA PHE A 95 46.95 12.10 21.12
C PHE A 95 48.27 11.60 20.51
N ASN A 96 49.38 12.25 20.85
CA ASN A 96 50.73 11.85 20.42
C ASN A 96 51.14 10.47 20.95
N GLY A 97 50.61 10.08 22.11
CA GLY A 97 50.82 8.77 22.72
C GLY A 97 49.93 7.66 22.15
N ASP A 98 49.17 7.92 21.08
CA ASP A 98 48.22 6.98 20.48
C ASP A 98 47.25 6.36 21.51
N LEU A 99 46.78 7.14 22.49
CA LEU A 99 45.82 6.66 23.48
C LEU A 99 44.51 6.22 22.81
N ASP A 100 43.97 5.08 23.25
CA ASP A 100 42.60 4.66 22.87
C ASP A 100 41.58 5.72 23.35
N PRO A 101 40.81 6.33 22.44
CA PRO A 101 39.85 7.39 22.77
C PRO A 101 38.84 7.00 23.84
N ARG A 102 38.48 5.71 23.91
CA ARG A 102 37.53 5.21 24.89
C ARG A 102 38.04 5.44 26.32
N VAL A 103 39.35 5.38 26.55
CA VAL A 103 39.96 5.58 27.88
C VAL A 103 39.69 6.99 28.35
N LEU A 104 39.93 7.99 27.49
CA LEU A 104 39.68 9.38 27.83
C LEU A 104 38.19 9.66 28.00
N VAL A 105 37.34 9.14 27.10
CA VAL A 105 35.88 9.25 27.19
C VAL A 105 35.32 8.63 28.46
N SER A 106 35.99 7.64 29.06
CA SER A 106 35.53 6.98 30.28
C SER A 106 35.38 7.95 31.47
N TYR A 107 36.15 9.05 31.49
CA TYR A 107 36.08 10.11 32.51
C TYR A 107 34.94 11.11 32.28
N TYR A 108 34.16 10.97 31.20
CA TYR A 108 33.03 11.85 30.84
C TYR A 108 31.72 11.04 30.88
N PRO A 109 31.20 10.68 32.06
CA PRO A 109 30.04 9.79 32.19
C PRO A 109 28.80 10.33 31.45
N GLU A 110 28.60 11.65 31.44
CA GLU A 110 27.48 12.32 30.76
C GLU A 110 27.52 12.15 29.22
N LEU A 111 28.72 12.14 28.64
CA LEU A 111 28.91 11.94 27.19
C LEU A 111 29.00 10.46 26.82
N ARG A 112 29.58 9.64 27.71
CA ARG A 112 29.77 8.20 27.52
C ARG A 112 28.44 7.44 27.40
N GLY A 113 27.50 7.67 28.32
CA GLY A 113 26.27 6.86 28.40
C GLY A 113 26.56 5.35 28.40
N SER A 114 25.87 4.58 27.56
CA SER A 114 26.03 3.11 27.43
C SER A 114 26.90 2.68 26.24
N LEU A 115 27.73 3.58 25.69
CA LEU A 115 28.56 3.31 24.50
C LEU A 115 29.53 2.12 24.63
N PHE A 116 29.98 1.82 25.86
CA PHE A 116 30.83 0.66 26.16
C PHE A 116 30.62 0.20 27.61
N GLN A 117 30.69 -1.11 27.82
CA GLN A 117 30.36 -1.79 29.07
C GLN A 117 31.58 -2.05 29.95
N ALA A 118 31.37 -2.44 31.20
CA ALA A 118 32.46 -2.77 32.14
C ALA A 118 33.25 -4.03 31.74
N SER A 119 32.69 -4.89 30.87
CA SER A 119 33.36 -6.06 30.31
C SER A 119 34.34 -5.72 29.18
N ASP A 120 34.25 -4.51 28.62
CA ASP A 120 35.10 -4.11 27.50
C ASP A 120 36.52 -3.86 27.98
N THR A 121 37.47 -4.60 27.43
CA THR A 121 38.88 -4.46 27.75
C THR A 121 39.54 -3.42 26.85
N MET A 122 40.44 -2.64 27.43
CA MET A 122 41.14 -1.53 26.78
C MET A 122 42.62 -1.74 26.98
N ASP A 123 43.38 -1.68 25.90
CA ASP A 123 44.83 -1.88 25.98
C ASP A 123 45.49 -0.57 26.45
N VAL A 124 46.09 -0.62 27.64
CA VAL A 124 46.84 0.48 28.24
C VAL A 124 48.14 -0.10 28.79
N TYR A 125 49.25 0.63 28.65
CA TYR A 125 50.52 0.21 29.24
C TYR A 125 50.39 0.10 30.76
N ALA A 126 50.92 -0.98 31.36
CA ALA A 126 50.78 -1.24 32.79
C ALA A 126 51.21 -0.06 33.68
N GLY A 127 52.38 0.54 33.40
CA GLY A 127 52.86 1.71 34.16
C GLY A 127 52.04 2.99 33.93
N VAL A 128 51.35 3.10 32.79
CA VAL A 128 50.36 4.17 32.58
C VAL A 128 49.14 3.92 33.45
N ALA A 129 48.59 2.70 33.42
CA ALA A 129 47.41 2.31 34.18
C ALA A 129 47.58 2.51 35.71
N GLU A 130 48.75 2.18 36.26
CA GLU A 130 49.07 2.39 37.68
C GLU A 130 49.08 3.87 38.11
N ARG A 131 49.24 4.79 37.14
CA ARG A 131 49.43 6.22 37.36
C ARG A 131 48.36 7.07 36.67
N MET A 132 47.24 6.45 36.26
CA MET A 132 46.05 7.15 35.84
C MET A 132 45.35 7.80 37.06
N PRO A 133 44.57 8.88 36.86
CA PRO A 133 43.76 9.47 37.92
C PRO A 133 42.89 8.41 38.62
N SER A 134 42.79 8.52 39.94
CA SER A 134 41.95 7.61 40.75
C SER A 134 40.47 7.97 40.74
N GLU A 135 40.19 9.22 40.36
CA GLU A 135 38.87 9.83 40.32
C GLU A 135 38.04 9.31 39.15
N ALA A 136 36.74 9.12 39.36
CA ALA A 136 35.85 8.50 38.37
C ALA A 136 35.38 9.44 37.23
N SER A 137 35.58 10.76 37.35
CA SER A 137 35.15 11.73 36.35
C SER A 137 36.08 12.94 36.27
N VAL A 138 36.07 13.63 35.14
CA VAL A 138 36.83 14.89 34.96
C VAL A 138 36.45 15.92 36.00
N ASP A 139 35.16 16.01 36.31
CA ASP A 139 34.65 16.89 37.34
C ASP A 139 35.25 16.58 38.72
N ALA A 140 35.36 15.29 39.07
CA ALA A 140 36.03 14.86 40.30
C ALA A 140 37.53 15.16 40.29
N ILE A 141 38.22 15.01 39.15
CA ILE A 141 39.63 15.40 38.98
C ILE A 141 39.81 16.90 39.22
N ILE A 142 38.96 17.73 38.62
CA ILE A 142 38.98 19.18 38.81
C ILE A 142 38.77 19.52 40.29
N VAL A 143 37.78 18.90 40.94
CA VAL A 143 37.50 19.13 42.37
C VAL A 143 38.69 18.70 43.24
N ALA A 144 39.30 17.54 42.97
CA ALA A 144 40.46 17.06 43.72
C ALA A 144 41.65 18.01 43.58
N ASN A 145 41.91 18.51 42.37
CA ASN A 145 42.96 19.49 42.11
C ASN A 145 42.71 20.82 42.85
N LEU A 146 41.47 21.33 42.80
CA LEU A 146 41.09 22.56 43.50
C LEU A 146 41.23 22.41 45.03
N VAL A 147 40.83 21.27 45.58
CA VAL A 147 41.01 20.98 47.00
C VAL A 147 42.50 20.93 47.37
N ARG A 148 43.33 20.25 46.56
CA ARG A 148 44.78 20.14 46.80
C ARG A 148 45.47 21.50 46.83
N ASN A 149 45.06 22.43 45.95
CA ASN A 149 45.75 23.71 45.77
C ASN A 149 45.20 24.84 46.64
N TYR A 150 43.91 24.79 47.03
CA TYR A 150 43.23 25.93 47.66
C TYR A 150 42.54 25.60 49.00
N SER A 151 42.48 24.33 49.44
CA SER A 151 41.91 23.97 50.74
C SER A 151 42.92 24.14 51.88
N PRO A 152 42.52 24.58 53.09
CA PRO A 152 41.17 25.00 53.52
C PRO A 152 40.92 26.51 53.41
N HIS A 153 41.69 27.23 52.59
CA HIS A 153 41.83 28.68 52.68
C HIS A 153 40.67 29.49 52.06
N LEU A 154 39.66 28.83 51.48
CA LEU A 154 38.47 29.45 50.87
C LEU A 154 37.19 29.16 51.67
N LYS A 155 36.44 30.22 52.01
CA LYS A 155 35.14 30.14 52.71
C LYS A 155 33.97 30.10 51.72
N PRO A 156 32.84 29.43 52.03
CA PRO A 156 32.58 28.60 53.21
C PRO A 156 33.26 27.22 53.13
N ASN A 157 33.57 26.73 51.93
CA ASN A 157 34.40 25.55 51.65
C ASN A 157 34.93 25.67 50.20
N THR A 158 36.13 25.14 49.91
CA THR A 158 36.79 25.14 48.58
C THR A 158 35.92 24.54 47.47
N GLN A 159 34.92 23.72 47.80
CA GLN A 159 34.00 23.13 46.81
C GLN A 159 32.86 24.06 46.40
N THR A 160 32.42 24.96 47.29
CA THR A 160 31.20 25.76 47.11
C THR A 160 31.48 27.25 47.09
N ALA A 161 32.73 27.68 47.29
CA ALA A 161 33.09 29.09 47.20
C ALA A 161 32.87 29.58 45.75
N PRO A 162 32.28 30.78 45.55
CA PRO A 162 31.98 31.28 44.21
C PRO A 162 33.18 31.29 43.24
N PRO A 163 34.41 31.71 43.64
CA PRO A 163 35.56 31.72 42.74
C PRO A 163 35.96 30.32 42.25
N THR A 164 35.88 29.32 43.13
CA THR A 164 36.18 27.92 42.78
C THR A 164 35.07 27.28 41.95
N ALA A 165 33.81 27.71 42.12
CA ALA A 165 32.71 27.24 41.29
C ALA A 165 32.82 27.78 39.85
N GLU A 166 33.18 29.06 39.69
CA GLU A 166 33.46 29.64 38.37
C GLU A 166 34.67 28.97 37.71
N LEU A 167 35.78 28.80 38.45
CA LEU A 167 36.97 28.13 37.96
C LEU A 167 36.67 26.67 37.56
N ARG A 168 35.90 25.94 38.36
CA ARG A 168 35.45 24.58 38.02
C ARG A 168 34.67 24.55 36.71
N LYS A 169 33.79 25.53 36.48
CA LYS A 169 33.06 25.65 35.21
C LYS A 169 33.99 25.92 34.02
N ILE A 170 34.95 26.84 34.18
CA ILE A 170 35.95 27.16 33.13
C ILE A 170 36.82 25.94 32.82
N LEU A 171 37.31 25.25 33.84
CA LEU A 171 38.08 24.01 33.70
C LEU A 171 37.25 22.90 33.05
N GLY A 172 35.96 22.79 33.39
CA GLY A 172 35.03 21.87 32.74
C GLY A 172 34.88 22.15 31.24
N MET A 173 34.71 23.42 30.85
CA MET A 173 34.67 23.82 29.44
C MET A 173 35.99 23.50 28.73
N ALA A 174 37.13 23.84 29.33
CA ALA A 174 38.46 23.55 28.79
C ALA A 174 38.69 22.03 28.60
N ALA A 175 38.18 21.21 29.52
CA ALA A 175 38.26 19.76 29.40
C ALA A 175 37.39 19.20 28.27
N VAL A 176 36.20 19.78 28.04
CA VAL A 176 35.34 19.39 26.91
C VAL A 176 35.95 19.83 25.57
N ASP A 177 36.51 21.05 25.51
CA ASP A 177 37.21 21.55 24.31
C ASP A 177 38.43 20.68 23.96
N MET A 178 39.20 20.28 24.98
CA MET A 178 40.30 19.33 24.84
C MET A 178 39.82 17.99 24.26
N LEU A 179 38.74 17.43 24.81
CA LEU A 179 38.15 16.18 24.34
C LEU A 179 37.68 16.31 22.89
N GLU A 180 37.02 17.41 22.53
CA GLU A 180 36.61 17.69 21.15
C GLU A 180 37.81 17.68 20.19
N ILE A 181 38.87 18.44 20.51
CA ILE A 181 40.08 18.52 19.69
C ILE A 181 40.74 17.16 19.55
N PHE A 182 40.86 16.42 20.66
CA PHE A 182 41.42 15.07 20.67
C PHE A 182 40.63 14.13 19.76
N LEU A 183 39.30 14.05 19.92
CA LEU A 183 38.43 13.18 19.13
C LEU A 183 38.41 13.56 17.65
N ARG A 184 38.42 14.85 17.31
CA ARG A 184 38.55 15.33 15.93
C ARG A 184 39.86 14.86 15.31
N LYS A 185 40.98 14.99 16.03
CA LYS A 185 42.28 14.50 15.54
C LYS A 185 42.29 12.98 15.37
N CYS A 186 41.68 12.23 16.29
CA CYS A 186 41.51 10.77 16.15
C CYS A 186 40.71 10.40 14.90
N ARG A 187 39.60 11.10 14.64
CA ARG A 187 38.79 10.92 13.43
C ARG A 187 39.57 11.26 12.16
N THR A 188 40.31 12.37 12.13
CA THR A 188 41.15 12.73 10.97
C THR A 188 42.24 11.70 10.72
N ARG A 189 42.93 11.23 11.77
CA ARG A 189 43.95 10.17 11.66
C ARG A 189 43.36 8.90 11.06
N ARG A 190 42.19 8.47 11.53
CA ARG A 190 41.43 7.34 10.96
C ARG A 190 41.14 7.51 9.47
N ILE A 191 40.71 8.70 9.03
CA ILE A 191 40.40 8.98 7.62
C ILE A 191 41.67 8.86 6.76
N VAL A 192 42.80 9.38 7.23
CA VAL A 192 44.09 9.37 6.51
C VAL A 192 44.72 7.97 6.44
N GLU A 193 44.68 7.20 7.53
CA GLU A 193 45.30 5.87 7.63
C GLU A 193 44.49 4.77 6.93
N GLY A 194 43.24 5.05 6.58
CA GLY A 194 42.31 4.11 5.95
C GLY A 194 41.81 3.02 6.91
N LYS A 195 40.86 2.19 6.45
CA LYS A 195 40.23 1.11 7.25
C LYS A 195 41.22 -0.02 7.62
N ARG A 196 42.15 0.22 8.54
CA ARG A 196 42.91 -0.83 9.21
C ARG A 196 42.05 -1.42 10.33
N LYS A 197 41.19 -2.39 9.96
CA LYS A 197 40.21 -3.11 10.81
C LYS A 197 39.07 -2.24 11.38
N ALA A 198 37.95 -2.89 11.70
CA ALA A 198 36.86 -2.28 12.44
C ALA A 198 37.29 -2.14 13.90
N ASP A 199 37.65 -0.92 14.31
CA ASP A 199 38.00 -0.60 15.68
C ASP A 199 36.74 -0.26 16.48
N ALA A 200 36.61 -0.84 17.66
CA ALA A 200 35.52 -0.58 18.60
C ALA A 200 35.54 0.86 19.15
N SER A 201 36.64 1.60 18.96
CA SER A 201 36.74 3.02 19.30
C SER A 201 35.89 3.93 18.39
N TYR A 202 35.63 3.52 17.14
CA TYR A 202 35.01 4.39 16.14
C TYR A 202 33.58 4.88 16.49
N PRO A 203 32.66 4.00 16.96
CA PRO A 203 31.34 4.44 17.37
C PRO A 203 31.38 5.42 18.55
N VAL A 204 32.35 5.24 19.45
CA VAL A 204 32.53 6.10 20.62
C VAL A 204 32.98 7.49 20.19
N VAL A 205 33.99 7.56 19.31
CA VAL A 205 34.51 8.84 18.79
C VAL A 205 33.40 9.62 18.08
N ASP A 206 32.70 9.00 17.13
CA ASP A 206 31.69 9.70 16.33
C ASP A 206 30.47 10.10 17.16
N THR A 207 30.00 9.24 18.07
CA THR A 207 28.82 9.53 18.90
C THR A 207 29.10 10.61 19.95
N VAL A 208 30.25 10.55 20.62
CA VAL A 208 30.62 11.58 21.61
C VAL A 208 30.86 12.92 20.91
N LEU A 209 31.51 12.93 19.75
CA LEU A 209 31.70 14.16 18.98
C LEU A 209 30.36 14.77 18.55
N ALA A 210 29.39 13.93 18.12
CA ALA A 210 28.03 14.40 17.82
C ALA A 210 27.33 14.98 19.06
N LYS A 211 27.45 14.33 20.24
CA LYS A 211 26.90 14.86 21.51
C LYS A 211 27.50 16.21 21.86
N ILE A 212 28.82 16.38 21.72
CA ILE A 212 29.51 17.65 21.97
C ILE A 212 29.01 18.73 21.00
N TYR A 213 28.92 18.44 19.70
CA TYR A 213 28.41 19.40 18.72
C TYR A 213 26.96 19.78 18.95
N ALA A 214 26.12 18.83 19.37
CA ALA A 214 24.74 19.10 19.73
C ALA A 214 24.66 20.04 20.95
N GLN A 215 25.39 19.75 22.03
CA GLN A 215 25.40 20.55 23.26
C GLN A 215 26.02 21.94 23.08
N ALA A 216 27.02 22.06 22.20
CA ALA A 216 27.68 23.32 21.88
C ALA A 216 26.98 24.12 20.76
N GLU A 217 25.82 23.66 20.27
CA GLU A 217 25.06 24.26 19.17
C GLU A 217 25.88 24.47 17.87
N LYS A 218 26.90 23.62 17.64
CA LYS A 218 27.75 23.60 16.44
C LYS A 218 27.04 22.85 15.30
N THR A 219 25.93 23.39 14.81
CA THR A 219 25.03 22.72 13.86
C THR A 219 25.70 22.39 12.53
N LYS A 220 26.57 23.27 12.01
CA LYS A 220 27.30 23.04 10.76
C LYS A 220 28.22 21.82 10.87
N GLU A 221 28.99 21.75 11.94
CA GLU A 221 29.90 20.65 12.24
C GLU A 221 29.12 19.34 12.44
N LEU A 222 28.00 19.40 13.15
CA LEU A 222 27.11 18.25 13.33
C LEU A 222 26.57 17.72 11.98
N TYR A 223 26.12 18.60 11.09
CA TYR A 223 25.64 18.17 9.77
C TYR A 223 26.74 17.59 8.91
N THR A 224 27.94 18.19 8.91
CA THR A 224 29.09 17.60 8.19
C THR A 224 29.43 16.21 8.72
N LEU A 225 29.38 16.01 10.04
CA LEU A 225 29.61 14.73 10.71
C LEU A 225 28.59 13.66 10.28
N ILE A 226 27.30 14.02 10.19
CA ILE A 226 26.21 13.11 9.78
C ILE A 226 26.25 12.81 8.28
N GLN A 227 26.64 13.77 7.43
CA GLN A 227 26.70 13.57 5.98
C GLN A 227 27.88 12.68 5.56
N GLU A 228 28.99 12.76 6.29
CA GLU A 228 30.16 11.90 6.08
C GLU A 228 29.91 10.46 6.56
N ALA A 229 30.78 9.52 6.17
CA ALA A 229 30.73 8.16 6.69
C ALA A 229 31.04 8.14 8.20
N HIS A 230 30.05 7.76 9.00
CA HIS A 230 30.12 7.79 10.46
C HIS A 230 29.63 6.47 11.08
N SER A 231 29.95 6.28 12.36
CA SER A 231 29.55 5.13 13.18
C SER A 231 28.73 5.55 14.41
N ILE A 232 27.91 6.59 14.27
CA ILE A 232 27.09 7.15 15.37
C ILE A 232 26.07 6.11 15.84
N VAL A 233 25.96 5.97 17.16
CA VAL A 233 24.99 5.10 17.84
C VAL A 233 23.72 5.90 18.14
N LEU A 234 22.62 5.58 17.45
CA LEU A 234 21.35 6.31 17.54
C LEU A 234 20.76 6.37 18.95
N SER A 235 20.74 5.25 19.66
CA SER A 235 20.13 5.14 21.00
C SER A 235 20.77 6.09 22.02
N GLU A 236 22.03 6.47 21.78
CA GLU A 236 22.81 7.34 22.64
C GLU A 236 22.71 8.83 22.28
N ILE A 237 22.63 9.15 20.99
CA ILE A 237 22.57 10.54 20.52
C ILE A 237 21.14 11.11 20.55
N GLU A 238 20.12 10.26 20.42
CA GLU A 238 18.72 10.69 20.36
C GLU A 238 18.28 11.52 21.58
N PRO A 239 18.57 11.14 22.84
CA PRO A 239 18.23 11.96 23.99
C PRO A 239 18.91 13.34 23.97
N ALA A 240 20.17 13.40 23.52
CA ALA A 240 20.93 14.63 23.46
C ALA A 240 20.33 15.60 22.41
N LEU A 241 19.99 15.11 21.22
CA LEU A 241 19.37 15.94 20.18
C LEU A 241 17.96 16.43 20.57
N LYS A 242 17.19 15.61 21.30
CA LYS A 242 15.88 16.03 21.83
C LYS A 242 16.01 17.11 22.91
N GLN A 243 17.03 17.02 23.76
CA GLN A 243 17.29 18.05 24.79
C GLN A 243 17.75 19.37 24.19
N THR A 244 18.54 19.34 23.12
CA THR A 244 19.06 20.53 22.43
C THR A 244 18.11 21.08 21.37
N GLY A 245 16.99 20.39 21.08
CA GLY A 245 15.99 20.83 20.11
C GLY A 245 16.42 20.71 18.64
N GLN A 246 17.46 19.92 18.32
CA GLN A 246 18.00 19.76 16.96
C GLN A 246 17.29 18.61 16.24
N TYR A 247 16.01 18.80 15.89
CA TYR A 247 15.15 17.74 15.33
C TYR A 247 15.47 17.41 13.87
N ASN A 248 15.96 18.36 13.08
CA ASN A 248 16.39 18.10 11.70
C ASN A 248 17.60 17.13 11.65
N ALA A 249 18.59 17.30 12.52
CA ALA A 249 19.70 16.36 12.67
C ALA A 249 19.21 14.93 13.02
N LEU A 250 18.23 14.83 13.90
CA LEU A 250 17.59 13.55 14.24
C LEU A 250 16.86 12.93 13.03
N CYS A 251 16.16 13.75 12.24
CA CYS A 251 15.48 13.29 11.02
C CYS A 251 16.48 12.74 9.98
N LEU A 252 17.62 13.39 9.79
CA LEU A 252 18.67 12.91 8.88
C LEU A 252 19.23 11.56 9.32
N LEU A 253 19.46 11.39 10.62
CA LEU A 253 19.93 10.14 11.21
C LEU A 253 18.91 9.00 11.04
N TYR A 254 17.61 9.25 11.25
CA TYR A 254 16.58 8.24 11.00
C TYR A 254 16.46 7.88 9.50
N LYS A 255 16.56 8.87 8.60
CA LYS A 255 16.57 8.61 7.15
C LYS A 255 17.73 7.72 6.71
N GLN A 256 18.92 7.90 7.30
CA GLN A 256 20.11 7.10 6.96
C GLN A 256 20.05 5.68 7.51
N THR A 257 19.42 5.50 8.67
CA THR A 257 19.26 4.17 9.30
C THR A 257 18.04 3.40 8.81
N GLY A 258 17.10 4.08 8.14
CA GLY A 258 15.87 3.49 7.62
C GLY A 258 14.80 3.28 8.68
N ASP A 259 14.89 3.95 9.84
CA ASP A 259 13.84 3.93 10.86
C ASP A 259 12.72 4.93 10.50
N ASP A 260 11.87 4.51 9.58
CA ASP A 260 10.73 5.28 9.12
C ASP A 260 9.69 5.54 10.24
N GLU A 261 9.56 4.64 11.22
CA GLU A 261 8.54 4.78 12.26
C GLU A 261 8.86 5.94 13.19
N SER A 262 10.09 5.99 13.71
CA SER A 262 10.55 7.08 14.57
C SER A 262 10.56 8.42 13.84
N LEU A 263 10.96 8.43 12.56
CA LEU A 263 10.95 9.63 11.72
C LEU A 263 9.54 10.22 11.56
N LEU A 264 8.54 9.38 11.26
CA LEU A 264 7.15 9.81 11.14
C LEU A 264 6.60 10.34 12.47
N GLN A 265 7.03 9.78 13.60
CA GLN A 265 6.67 10.30 14.93
C GLN A 265 7.26 11.70 15.18
N VAL A 266 8.53 11.93 14.80
CA VAL A 266 9.16 13.26 14.91
C VAL A 266 8.37 14.28 14.08
N TRP A 267 8.05 13.96 12.82
CA TRP A 267 7.25 14.85 11.97
C TRP A 267 5.85 15.06 12.53
N ALA A 268 5.19 14.04 13.08
CA ALA A 268 3.88 14.21 13.70
C ALA A 268 3.90 15.20 14.86
N LYS A 269 4.93 15.15 15.72
CA LYS A 269 5.13 16.09 16.82
C LYS A 269 5.43 17.52 16.37
N LEU A 270 6.19 17.66 15.29
CA LEU A 270 6.43 18.96 14.63
C LEU A 270 5.12 19.54 14.08
N VAL A 271 4.27 18.71 13.44
CA VAL A 271 2.96 19.16 12.93
C VAL A 271 1.97 19.46 14.06
N GLU A 272 2.06 18.74 15.19
CA GLU A 272 1.25 18.99 16.40
C GLU A 272 1.66 20.25 17.15
N GLY A 273 2.80 20.84 16.81
CA GLY A 273 3.35 22.01 17.48
C GLY A 273 3.95 21.69 18.85
N GLU A 274 4.14 20.41 19.20
CA GLU A 274 4.90 20.02 20.39
C GLU A 274 6.37 20.39 20.25
N TRP A 275 6.89 20.28 19.02
CA TRP A 275 8.26 20.62 18.64
C TRP A 275 8.24 21.70 17.57
N THR A 276 9.22 22.60 17.60
CA THR A 276 9.41 23.68 16.62
C THR A 276 10.84 23.63 16.11
N ASP A 277 11.00 23.51 14.79
CA ASP A 277 12.30 23.54 14.11
C ASP A 277 12.16 24.37 12.84
N ASP A 278 12.84 25.52 12.79
CA ASP A 278 12.77 26.46 11.65
C ASP A 278 13.39 25.86 10.37
N GLU A 279 14.20 24.80 10.48
CA GLU A 279 14.82 24.13 9.33
C GLU A 279 13.88 23.13 8.64
N ILE A 280 12.72 22.81 9.22
CA ILE A 280 11.72 21.88 8.66
C ILE A 280 10.43 22.66 8.32
N PRO A 281 10.36 23.30 7.14
CA PRO A 281 9.24 24.18 6.79
C PRO A 281 7.92 23.42 6.53
N ASN A 282 7.98 22.24 5.88
CA ASN A 282 6.78 21.48 5.46
C ASN A 282 6.84 20.00 5.90
N PRO A 283 6.74 19.68 7.21
CA PRO A 283 6.81 18.31 7.70
C PRO A 283 5.70 17.40 7.13
N THR A 284 4.54 17.96 6.75
CA THR A 284 3.42 17.20 6.14
C THR A 284 3.73 16.73 4.72
N GLU A 285 4.44 17.51 3.91
CA GLU A 285 4.84 17.11 2.55
C GLU A 285 5.95 16.05 2.59
N ASP A 286 6.93 16.23 3.46
CA ASP A 286 7.99 15.25 3.65
C ASP A 286 7.42 13.90 4.11
N MET A 287 6.48 13.93 5.04
CA MET A 287 5.73 12.76 5.50
C MET A 287 4.98 12.05 4.35
N LEU A 288 4.28 12.82 3.51
CA LEU A 288 3.58 12.26 2.34
C LEU A 288 4.55 11.66 1.32
N SER A 289 5.67 12.32 1.06
CA SER A 289 6.69 11.84 0.12
C SER A 289 7.30 10.51 0.57
N LEU A 290 7.59 10.38 1.88
CA LEU A 290 8.10 9.15 2.46
C LEU A 290 7.05 8.04 2.41
N LEU A 291 5.82 8.32 2.85
CA LEU A 291 4.76 7.32 2.89
C LEU A 291 4.36 6.84 1.50
N THR A 292 4.41 7.71 0.48
CA THR A 292 4.13 7.34 -0.92
C THR A 292 5.19 6.37 -1.46
N ASN A 293 6.45 6.54 -1.06
CA ASN A 293 7.57 5.69 -1.47
C ASN A 293 7.74 4.45 -0.57
N SER A 294 7.12 4.44 0.61
CA SER A 294 7.25 3.37 1.60
C SER A 294 6.59 2.06 1.15
N LYS A 295 7.24 0.93 1.38
CA LYS A 295 6.67 -0.41 1.16
C LYS A 295 5.86 -0.92 2.36
N ASN A 296 6.02 -0.28 3.52
CA ASN A 296 5.44 -0.70 4.80
C ASN A 296 3.96 -0.29 4.92
N ARG A 297 3.07 -1.20 4.51
CA ARG A 297 1.62 -0.94 4.45
C ARG A 297 0.99 -0.58 5.80
N THR A 298 1.45 -1.18 6.89
CA THR A 298 0.93 -0.92 8.24
C THR A 298 1.21 0.51 8.68
N LEU A 299 2.42 1.02 8.39
CA LEU A 299 2.80 2.41 8.62
C LEU A 299 1.99 3.35 7.73
N THR A 300 1.82 3.04 6.43
CA THR A 300 0.98 3.84 5.52
C THR A 300 -0.46 3.92 5.99
N GLN A 301 -1.04 2.84 6.52
CA GLN A 301 -2.40 2.83 7.05
C GLN A 301 -2.52 3.68 8.32
N LYS A 302 -1.65 3.45 9.32
CA LYS A 302 -1.65 4.18 10.60
C LYS A 302 -1.52 5.68 10.38
N TRP A 303 -0.54 6.08 9.58
CA TRP A 303 -0.27 7.50 9.32
C TRP A 303 -1.18 8.10 8.25
N GLY A 304 -1.70 7.30 7.32
CA GLY A 304 -2.76 7.72 6.41
C GLY A 304 -4.05 8.08 7.15
N LEU A 305 -4.45 7.27 8.15
CA LEU A 305 -5.58 7.57 9.04
C LEU A 305 -5.35 8.87 9.82
N TRP A 306 -4.15 9.05 10.40
CA TRP A 306 -3.81 10.28 11.08
C TRP A 306 -3.87 11.50 10.15
N LEU A 307 -3.38 11.37 8.90
CA LEU A 307 -3.45 12.42 7.88
C LEU A 307 -4.90 12.73 7.49
N THR A 308 -5.78 11.73 7.35
CA THR A 308 -7.19 11.97 6.96
C THR A 308 -7.97 12.85 7.94
N ARG A 309 -7.56 12.92 9.21
CA ARG A 309 -8.18 13.81 10.21
C ARG A 309 -7.83 15.29 9.97
N ARG A 310 -6.71 15.58 9.31
CA ARG A 310 -6.18 16.94 9.11
C ARG A 310 -6.31 17.38 7.66
N ASP A 311 -5.78 16.57 6.75
CA ASP A 311 -5.88 16.77 5.30
C ASP A 311 -6.61 15.57 4.67
N PRO A 312 -7.94 15.65 4.55
CA PRO A 312 -8.75 14.53 4.05
C PRO A 312 -8.43 14.18 2.61
N GLU A 313 -8.09 15.18 1.76
CA GLU A 313 -7.81 14.95 0.35
C GLU A 313 -6.48 14.23 0.12
N ARG A 314 -5.42 14.63 0.82
CA ARG A 314 -4.10 14.00 0.69
C ARG A 314 -4.04 12.66 1.44
N GLY A 315 -4.64 12.59 2.63
CA GLY A 315 -4.70 11.37 3.44
C GLY A 315 -5.41 10.23 2.71
N ILE A 316 -6.54 10.52 2.05
CA ILE A 316 -7.26 9.47 1.32
C ILE A 316 -6.56 9.03 0.05
N ARG A 317 -5.90 9.95 -0.67
CA ARG A 317 -5.09 9.59 -1.84
C ARG A 317 -3.94 8.65 -1.48
N LEU A 318 -3.38 8.78 -0.27
CA LEU A 318 -2.37 7.86 0.23
C LEU A 318 -2.96 6.46 0.52
N LEU A 319 -4.19 6.40 1.05
CA LEU A 319 -4.89 5.15 1.34
C LEU A 319 -5.52 4.48 0.09
N MET A 320 -5.55 5.19 -1.05
CA MET A 320 -6.02 4.70 -2.36
C MET A 320 -4.82 4.51 -3.32
N PRO A 321 -4.12 3.36 -3.29
CA PRO A 321 -3.01 3.09 -4.22
C PRO A 321 -3.45 3.21 -5.68
N ARG A 322 -2.63 3.87 -6.50
CA ARG A 322 -2.83 3.98 -7.95
C ARG A 322 -2.66 2.65 -8.69
N GLU A 323 -1.86 1.75 -8.14
CA GLU A 323 -1.64 0.43 -8.73
C GLU A 323 -2.71 -0.56 -8.25
N THR A 324 -3.59 -0.93 -9.18
CA THR A 324 -4.52 -2.07 -9.08
C THR A 324 -3.77 -3.40 -9.21
N GLY A 325 -2.62 -3.53 -8.55
CA GLY A 325 -1.95 -4.81 -8.40
C GLY A 325 -2.94 -5.81 -7.78
N LYS A 326 -2.90 -7.07 -8.24
CA LYS A 326 -3.78 -8.18 -7.83
C LYS A 326 -3.69 -8.43 -6.31
N ARG A 327 -4.27 -7.54 -5.52
CA ARG A 327 -4.39 -7.66 -4.07
C ARG A 327 -5.38 -8.80 -3.82
N PRO A 328 -5.06 -9.77 -2.96
CA PRO A 328 -6.09 -10.70 -2.47
C PRO A 328 -7.21 -9.85 -1.86
N GLN A 329 -8.43 -10.00 -2.36
CA GLN A 329 -9.59 -9.32 -1.81
C GLN A 329 -9.80 -9.84 -0.39
N ARG A 330 -9.49 -9.01 0.60
CA ARG A 330 -9.81 -9.27 2.01
C ARG A 330 -10.91 -8.29 2.40
N PRO A 331 -12.19 -8.66 2.19
CA PRO A 331 -13.31 -7.75 2.40
C PRO A 331 -13.41 -7.27 3.86
N GLU A 332 -12.99 -8.08 4.83
CA GLU A 332 -13.00 -7.74 6.26
C GLU A 332 -12.01 -6.61 6.61
N ASP A 333 -10.77 -6.71 6.10
CA ASP A 333 -9.74 -5.67 6.28
C ASP A 333 -10.17 -4.34 5.63
N ASP A 334 -10.85 -4.41 4.48
CA ASP A 334 -11.35 -3.20 3.79
C ASP A 334 -12.53 -2.56 4.53
N LEU A 335 -13.43 -3.36 5.13
CA LEU A 335 -14.55 -2.90 5.94
C LEU A 335 -14.05 -2.23 7.23
N SER A 336 -13.13 -2.87 7.95
CA SER A 336 -12.55 -2.29 9.16
C SER A 336 -11.80 -0.97 8.88
N LEU A 337 -11.08 -0.90 7.76
CA LEU A 337 -10.42 0.34 7.35
C LEU A 337 -11.43 1.43 6.95
N LEU A 338 -12.51 1.05 6.27
CA LEU A 338 -13.60 1.98 5.93
C LEU A 338 -14.24 2.58 7.19
N GLU A 339 -14.50 1.77 8.22
CA GLU A 339 -15.02 2.25 9.50
C GLU A 339 -14.06 3.23 10.17
N GLN A 340 -12.77 2.88 10.26
CA GLN A 340 -11.75 3.77 10.83
C GLN A 340 -11.61 5.10 10.07
N ILE A 341 -11.71 5.08 8.74
CA ILE A 341 -11.70 6.29 7.92
C ILE A 341 -12.98 7.10 8.16
N ARG A 342 -14.15 6.45 8.27
CA ARG A 342 -15.42 7.14 8.51
C ARG A 342 -15.43 7.84 9.87
N ASP A 343 -14.90 7.18 10.89
CA ASP A 343 -14.74 7.75 12.23
C ASP A 343 -13.77 8.94 12.24
N ALA A 344 -12.75 8.92 11.37
CA ALA A 344 -11.85 10.05 11.19
C ALA A 344 -12.48 11.20 10.38
N ASN A 345 -13.13 10.88 9.25
CA ASN A 345 -13.80 11.84 8.38
C ASN A 345 -14.87 11.14 7.51
N PRO A 346 -16.17 11.52 7.61
CA PRO A 346 -17.23 10.86 6.88
C PRO A 346 -17.18 11.09 5.35
N ALA A 347 -16.69 12.25 4.90
CA ALA A 347 -16.55 12.55 3.48
C ALA A 347 -15.41 11.75 2.83
N ALA A 348 -14.31 11.57 3.55
CA ALA A 348 -13.24 10.65 3.15
C ALA A 348 -13.76 9.21 3.10
N GLY A 349 -14.53 8.78 4.10
CA GLY A 349 -15.17 7.45 4.10
C GLY A 349 -16.00 7.18 2.83
N ALA A 350 -16.80 8.16 2.39
CA ALA A 350 -17.58 8.04 1.16
C ALA A 350 -16.70 7.89 -0.10
N GLN A 351 -15.61 8.67 -0.21
CA GLN A 351 -14.67 8.55 -1.34
C GLN A 351 -13.94 7.20 -1.34
N PHE A 352 -13.59 6.68 -0.16
CA PHE A 352 -12.96 5.36 -0.05
C PHE A 352 -13.93 4.24 -0.43
N LEU A 353 -15.20 4.35 -0.05
CA LEU A 353 -16.26 3.44 -0.48
C LEU A 353 -16.44 3.46 -2.01
N GLU A 354 -16.46 4.65 -2.64
CA GLU A 354 -16.48 4.79 -4.10
C GLU A 354 -15.28 4.07 -4.75
N TYR A 355 -14.07 4.21 -4.18
CA TYR A 355 -12.87 3.51 -4.64
C TYR A 355 -12.98 1.98 -4.54
N LEU A 356 -13.43 1.46 -3.39
CA LEU A 356 -13.57 0.03 -3.15
C LEU A 356 -14.53 -0.64 -4.16
N VAL A 357 -15.65 0.01 -4.44
CA VAL A 357 -16.68 -0.56 -5.32
C VAL A 357 -16.34 -0.33 -6.80
N LEU A 358 -15.99 0.89 -7.20
CA LEU A 358 -15.85 1.26 -8.62
C LEU A 358 -14.48 0.88 -9.21
N GLN A 359 -13.41 1.06 -8.44
CA GLN A 359 -12.03 0.82 -8.93
C GLN A 359 -11.53 -0.57 -8.54
N LYS A 360 -11.66 -0.94 -7.26
CA LYS A 360 -11.20 -2.24 -6.76
C LYS A 360 -12.14 -3.40 -7.13
N ARG A 361 -13.38 -3.10 -7.54
CA ARG A 361 -14.39 -4.08 -7.98
C ARG A 361 -14.64 -5.16 -6.93
N SER A 362 -14.83 -4.74 -5.68
CA SER A 362 -15.17 -5.65 -4.58
C SER A 362 -16.44 -6.44 -4.90
N SER A 363 -16.51 -7.72 -4.54
CA SER A 363 -17.73 -8.53 -4.71
C SER A 363 -18.64 -8.55 -3.46
N SER A 364 -18.35 -7.72 -2.46
CA SER A 364 -19.12 -7.69 -1.20
C SER A 364 -20.49 -7.04 -1.39
N ARG A 365 -21.56 -7.78 -1.04
CA ARG A 365 -22.94 -7.27 -1.06
C ARG A 365 -23.12 -6.06 -0.12
N ASP A 366 -22.45 -6.06 1.02
CA ASP A 366 -22.58 -5.01 2.02
C ASP A 366 -22.01 -3.68 1.51
N LEU A 367 -20.82 -3.69 0.91
CA LEU A 367 -20.20 -2.49 0.32
C LEU A 367 -21.05 -1.90 -0.80
N HIS A 368 -21.61 -2.76 -1.66
CA HIS A 368 -22.50 -2.34 -2.73
C HIS A 368 -23.81 -1.75 -2.21
N THR A 369 -24.38 -2.34 -1.16
CA THR A 369 -25.61 -1.83 -0.52
C THR A 369 -25.36 -0.50 0.20
N GLN A 370 -24.23 -0.37 0.91
CA GLN A 370 -23.82 0.89 1.53
C GLN A 370 -23.63 2.01 0.50
N LEU A 371 -22.98 1.72 -0.64
CA LEU A 371 -22.81 2.73 -1.69
C LEU A 371 -24.15 3.12 -2.33
N ALA A 372 -25.04 2.14 -2.60
CA ALA A 372 -26.39 2.41 -3.09
C ALA A 372 -27.14 3.35 -2.14
N MET A 373 -27.04 3.09 -0.84
CA MET A 373 -27.68 3.91 0.20
C MET A 373 -27.11 5.32 0.26
N VAL A 374 -25.79 5.49 0.15
CA VAL A 374 -25.17 6.82 0.13
C VAL A 374 -25.61 7.60 -1.12
N CYS A 375 -25.63 6.98 -2.29
CA CYS A 375 -26.10 7.61 -3.53
C CYS A 375 -27.57 8.05 -3.42
N VAL A 376 -28.44 7.17 -2.95
CA VAL A 376 -29.87 7.47 -2.77
C VAL A 376 -30.07 8.55 -1.71
N ALA A 377 -29.37 8.49 -0.58
CA ALA A 377 -29.46 9.51 0.46
C ALA A 377 -29.05 10.90 -0.04
N GLN A 378 -27.99 11.00 -0.87
CA GLN A 378 -27.59 12.26 -1.51
C GLN A 378 -28.68 12.82 -2.43
N VAL A 379 -29.35 11.96 -3.20
CA VAL A 379 -30.47 12.36 -4.07
C VAL A 379 -31.68 12.79 -3.25
N LEU A 380 -32.02 12.06 -2.19
CA LEU A 380 -33.14 12.41 -1.29
C LEU A 380 -32.89 13.73 -0.57
N ALA A 381 -31.68 13.95 -0.04
CA ALA A 381 -31.28 15.22 0.57
C ALA A 381 -31.35 16.38 -0.42
N ALA A 382 -30.93 16.17 -1.68
CA ALA A 382 -31.09 17.18 -2.72
C ALA A 382 -32.55 17.48 -3.08
N LEU A 383 -33.47 16.54 -2.86
CA LEU A 383 -34.90 16.68 -3.12
C LEU A 383 -35.68 17.30 -1.96
N GLU A 384 -35.07 17.47 -0.79
CA GLU A 384 -35.63 18.28 0.31
C GLU A 384 -35.74 19.76 -0.11
N ASP A 385 -34.86 20.23 -1.00
CA ASP A 385 -34.99 21.55 -1.62
C ASP A 385 -36.18 21.58 -2.60
N GLN A 386 -37.16 22.43 -2.26
CA GLN A 386 -38.38 22.59 -3.03
C GLN A 386 -38.14 23.07 -4.46
N LEU A 387 -37.08 23.84 -4.73
CA LEU A 387 -36.75 24.32 -6.07
C LEU A 387 -36.28 23.16 -6.96
N ILE A 388 -35.42 22.29 -6.41
CA ILE A 388 -34.88 21.12 -7.11
C ILE A 388 -36.01 20.12 -7.38
N SER A 389 -36.86 19.85 -6.37
CA SER A 389 -38.03 18.98 -6.51
C SER A 389 -39.01 19.48 -7.59
N LYS A 390 -39.27 20.80 -7.64
CA LYS A 390 -40.11 21.40 -8.70
C LYS A 390 -39.46 21.31 -10.07
N LEU A 391 -38.16 21.61 -10.18
CA LEU A 391 -37.42 21.55 -11.44
C LEU A 391 -37.41 20.12 -12.02
N TRP A 392 -37.09 19.12 -11.21
CA TRP A 392 -37.02 17.73 -11.69
C TRP A 392 -38.39 17.20 -12.07
N ARG A 393 -39.44 17.52 -11.30
CA ARG A 393 -40.83 17.20 -11.67
C ARG A 393 -41.21 17.86 -12.99
N ALA A 394 -40.89 19.14 -13.18
CA ALA A 394 -41.15 19.85 -14.43
C ALA A 394 -40.39 19.24 -15.62
N LYS A 395 -39.18 18.72 -15.43
CA LYS A 395 -38.43 18.01 -16.48
C LYS A 395 -39.07 16.68 -16.86
N VAL A 396 -39.56 15.91 -15.88
CA VAL A 396 -40.33 14.68 -16.14
C VAL A 396 -41.60 15.01 -16.94
N SER A 397 -42.38 16.00 -16.49
CA SER A 397 -43.61 16.43 -17.19
C SER A 397 -43.33 17.02 -18.57
N SER A 398 -42.25 17.78 -18.74
CA SER A 398 -41.84 18.33 -20.03
C SER A 398 -41.45 17.23 -21.01
N TYR A 399 -40.68 16.23 -20.57
CA TYR A 399 -40.32 15.09 -21.41
C TYR A 399 -41.55 14.27 -21.79
N ALA A 400 -42.43 13.97 -20.83
CA ALA A 400 -43.70 13.29 -21.04
C ALA A 400 -44.62 14.01 -22.05
N SER A 401 -44.62 15.35 -22.05
CA SER A 401 -45.45 16.18 -22.93
C SER A 401 -44.80 16.45 -24.30
N SER A 402 -43.47 16.41 -24.39
CA SER A 402 -42.73 16.55 -25.63
C SER A 402 -42.92 15.30 -26.49
N ARG A 403 -43.95 15.30 -27.34
CA ARG A 403 -44.20 14.25 -28.35
C ARG A 403 -42.96 14.13 -29.25
N SER A 404 -42.16 13.12 -28.96
CA SER A 404 -40.83 12.85 -29.51
C SER A 404 -40.76 12.88 -31.04
N GLU A 405 -40.20 13.96 -31.60
CA GLU A 405 -39.53 13.96 -32.91
C GLU A 405 -38.10 13.36 -32.83
N SER A 406 -37.58 13.10 -31.63
CA SER A 406 -36.21 12.58 -31.41
C SER A 406 -36.22 11.30 -30.56
N ARG A 407 -35.54 10.23 -31.01
CA ARG A 407 -35.33 8.95 -30.30
C ARG A 407 -34.42 9.07 -29.05
N THR A 408 -34.49 10.17 -28.32
CA THR A 408 -33.66 10.43 -27.15
C THR A 408 -34.29 9.83 -25.90
N THR A 409 -33.50 9.11 -25.09
CA THR A 409 -33.98 8.52 -23.83
C THR A 409 -34.09 9.60 -22.74
N PHE A 410 -34.98 9.41 -21.76
CA PHE A 410 -35.14 10.33 -20.64
C PHE A 410 -33.82 10.61 -19.91
N PHE A 411 -32.98 9.59 -19.73
CA PHE A 411 -31.66 9.74 -19.09
C PHE A 411 -30.75 10.72 -19.86
N SER A 412 -30.73 10.65 -21.20
CA SER A 412 -29.96 11.56 -22.05
C SER A 412 -30.56 12.97 -22.08
N TYR A 413 -31.89 13.08 -22.13
CA TYR A 413 -32.60 14.35 -22.01
C TYR A 413 -32.30 15.03 -20.66
N PHE A 414 -32.38 14.31 -19.55
CA PHE A 414 -32.13 14.84 -18.21
C PHE A 414 -30.67 15.33 -18.07
N ALA A 415 -29.71 14.55 -18.59
CA ALA A 415 -28.29 14.93 -18.57
C ALA A 415 -27.99 16.18 -19.40
N SER A 416 -28.67 16.39 -20.54
CA SER A 416 -28.42 17.54 -21.43
C SER A 416 -29.21 18.80 -21.06
N MET A 417 -30.44 18.66 -20.55
CA MET A 417 -31.37 19.77 -20.36
C MET A 417 -31.41 20.32 -18.93
N THR A 418 -30.76 19.65 -17.98
CA THR A 418 -30.67 20.09 -16.58
C THR A 418 -29.37 20.87 -16.37
N PRO A 419 -29.41 22.05 -15.73
CA PRO A 419 -28.20 22.82 -15.46
C PRO A 419 -27.21 22.04 -14.58
N ASP A 420 -25.93 22.26 -14.83
CA ASP A 420 -24.86 21.59 -14.09
C ASP A 420 -24.90 22.01 -12.62
N SER A 421 -25.11 21.01 -11.76
CA SER A 421 -25.31 21.18 -10.32
C SER A 421 -24.86 19.90 -9.59
N PRO A 422 -24.46 19.98 -8.32
CA PRO A 422 -24.10 18.80 -7.54
C PRO A 422 -25.27 17.81 -7.45
N SER A 423 -26.50 18.30 -7.39
CA SER A 423 -27.72 17.49 -7.35
C SER A 423 -27.96 16.71 -8.65
N LYS A 424 -27.69 17.32 -9.81
CA LYS A 424 -27.72 16.63 -11.12
C LYS A 424 -26.70 15.49 -11.13
N LEU A 425 -25.47 15.75 -10.69
CA LEU A 425 -24.42 14.73 -10.62
C LEU A 425 -24.79 13.59 -9.68
N ALA A 426 -25.34 13.88 -8.50
CA ALA A 426 -25.80 12.88 -7.55
C ALA A 426 -26.85 11.94 -8.17
N ARG A 427 -27.82 12.50 -8.91
CA ARG A 427 -28.84 11.69 -9.62
C ARG A 427 -28.23 10.82 -10.71
N LEU A 428 -27.36 11.37 -11.55
CA LEU A 428 -26.68 10.62 -12.62
C LEU A 428 -25.82 9.49 -12.05
N LYS A 429 -25.04 9.75 -10.99
CA LYS A 429 -24.26 8.73 -10.26
C LYS A 429 -25.14 7.60 -9.75
N THR A 430 -26.25 7.95 -9.10
CA THR A 430 -27.21 6.99 -8.55
C THR A 430 -27.79 6.08 -9.64
N VAL A 431 -28.26 6.68 -10.73
CA VAL A 431 -28.83 5.95 -11.87
C VAL A 431 -27.80 4.98 -12.49
N LEU A 432 -26.57 5.46 -12.73
CA LEU A 432 -25.50 4.64 -13.29
C LEU A 432 -25.12 3.47 -12.37
N PHE A 433 -25.07 3.70 -11.07
CA PHE A 433 -24.72 2.67 -10.10
C PHE A 433 -25.81 1.61 -9.92
N LEU A 434 -27.08 2.03 -9.76
CA LEU A 434 -28.22 1.12 -9.63
C LEU A 434 -28.38 0.22 -10.86
N GLN A 435 -28.06 0.75 -12.04
CA GLN A 435 -28.08 0.00 -13.29
C GLN A 435 -26.87 -0.96 -13.41
N GLY A 436 -25.67 -0.45 -13.11
CA GLY A 436 -24.40 -1.14 -13.32
C GLY A 436 -24.06 -2.23 -12.30
N SER A 437 -24.60 -2.15 -11.08
CA SER A 437 -24.41 -3.16 -10.05
C SER A 437 -25.62 -4.10 -9.93
N SER A 438 -25.36 -5.38 -9.69
CA SER A 438 -26.39 -6.39 -9.35
C SER A 438 -26.23 -6.96 -7.94
N MET A 439 -25.34 -6.38 -7.13
CA MET A 439 -24.89 -6.94 -5.85
C MET A 439 -25.42 -6.17 -4.63
N TYR A 440 -26.27 -5.15 -4.83
CA TYR A 440 -26.89 -4.39 -3.74
C TYR A 440 -28.26 -4.95 -3.37
N ASP A 441 -28.73 -4.63 -2.16
CA ASP A 441 -30.08 -4.95 -1.73
C ASP A 441 -31.13 -4.05 -2.41
N ALA A 442 -31.78 -4.56 -3.46
CA ALA A 442 -32.73 -3.81 -4.25
C ALA A 442 -34.06 -3.55 -3.52
N GLU A 443 -34.47 -4.40 -2.57
CA GLU A 443 -35.72 -4.22 -1.82
C GLU A 443 -35.60 -3.01 -0.89
N LEU A 444 -34.50 -2.92 -0.16
CA LEU A 444 -34.21 -1.82 0.74
C LEU A 444 -34.13 -0.48 0.00
N ILE A 445 -33.53 -0.46 -1.19
CA ILE A 445 -33.48 0.75 -2.02
C ILE A 445 -34.86 1.14 -2.54
N ARG A 446 -35.68 0.16 -2.95
CA ARG A 446 -37.04 0.40 -3.44
C ARG A 446 -37.90 1.09 -2.39
N GLU A 447 -37.89 0.62 -1.15
CA GLU A 447 -38.66 1.22 -0.03
C GLU A 447 -38.38 2.71 0.15
N ARG A 448 -37.12 3.13 -0.08
CA ARG A 448 -36.70 4.53 0.00
C ARG A 448 -37.13 5.39 -1.19
N LEU A 449 -37.30 4.78 -2.37
CA LEU A 449 -37.65 5.50 -3.60
C LEU A 449 -39.17 5.62 -3.82
N VAL A 450 -39.97 4.68 -3.31
CA VAL A 450 -41.45 4.66 -3.46
C VAL A 450 -42.13 5.99 -3.07
N PRO A 451 -41.75 6.70 -1.98
CA PRO A 451 -42.39 7.97 -1.61
C PRO A 451 -42.26 9.08 -2.66
N LEU A 452 -41.28 8.98 -3.56
CA LEU A 452 -40.98 9.99 -4.59
C LEU A 452 -41.14 9.43 -6.02
N LYS A 453 -42.04 8.46 -6.20
CA LYS A 453 -42.32 7.78 -7.48
C LYS A 453 -42.49 8.77 -8.65
N HIS A 454 -43.16 9.90 -8.45
CA HIS A 454 -43.43 10.90 -9.48
C HIS A 454 -42.22 11.74 -9.91
N ILE A 455 -41.09 11.69 -9.19
CA ILE A 455 -39.83 12.37 -9.55
C ILE A 455 -38.77 11.35 -9.99
N LEU A 456 -38.72 10.20 -9.31
CA LEU A 456 -37.67 9.19 -9.45
C LEU A 456 -38.17 7.92 -10.16
N SER A 457 -39.05 8.08 -11.15
CA SER A 457 -39.65 6.97 -11.90
C SER A 457 -38.62 6.15 -12.68
N LEU A 458 -37.54 6.77 -13.18
CA LEU A 458 -36.45 6.07 -13.86
C LEU A 458 -35.68 5.15 -12.88
N GLU A 459 -35.30 5.70 -11.73
CA GLU A 459 -34.58 4.98 -10.68
C GLU A 459 -35.42 3.81 -10.14
N LEU A 460 -36.72 4.04 -9.92
CA LEU A 460 -37.66 3.01 -9.47
C LEU A 460 -37.82 1.90 -10.53
N ALA A 461 -37.90 2.25 -11.81
CA ALA A 461 -37.96 1.26 -12.89
C ALA A 461 -36.70 0.38 -12.98
N ILE A 462 -35.52 0.97 -12.73
CA ILE A 462 -34.26 0.21 -12.69
C ILE A 462 -34.29 -0.80 -11.54
N VAL A 463 -34.67 -0.35 -10.34
CA VAL A 463 -34.71 -1.20 -9.14
C VAL A 463 -35.78 -2.29 -9.26
N ASP A 464 -36.99 -1.96 -9.70
CA ASP A 464 -38.05 -2.95 -9.97
C ASP A 464 -37.60 -3.97 -11.04
N GLY A 465 -36.82 -3.54 -12.02
CA GLY A 465 -36.22 -4.46 -12.99
C GLY A 465 -35.19 -5.42 -12.39
N LYS A 466 -34.38 -4.97 -11.43
CA LYS A 466 -33.45 -5.84 -10.70
C LYS A 466 -34.16 -6.83 -9.77
N LEU A 467 -35.33 -6.46 -9.23
CA LEU A 467 -36.18 -7.33 -8.41
C LEU A 467 -37.00 -8.35 -9.21
N GLY A 468 -36.98 -8.28 -10.56
CA GLY A 468 -37.82 -9.12 -11.41
C GLY A 468 -39.28 -8.64 -11.52
N ASN A 469 -39.60 -7.47 -10.96
CA ASN A 469 -40.91 -6.84 -11.06
C ASN A 469 -41.08 -6.13 -12.42
N HIS A 470 -40.94 -6.89 -13.51
CA HIS A 470 -40.86 -6.39 -14.88
C HIS A 470 -42.10 -5.59 -15.32
N HIS A 471 -43.30 -5.99 -14.87
CA HIS A 471 -44.54 -5.27 -15.16
C HIS A 471 -44.55 -3.87 -14.51
N ALA A 472 -44.11 -3.76 -13.25
CA ALA A 472 -44.02 -2.47 -12.55
C ALA A 472 -42.97 -1.56 -13.19
N ALA A 473 -41.80 -2.12 -13.56
CA ALA A 473 -40.74 -1.39 -14.24
C ALA A 473 -41.20 -0.84 -15.61
N LEU A 474 -41.84 -1.68 -16.42
CA LEU A 474 -42.35 -1.27 -17.74
C LEU A 474 -43.51 -0.28 -17.62
N SER A 475 -44.40 -0.47 -16.64
CA SER A 475 -45.47 0.50 -16.35
C SER A 475 -44.90 1.87 -15.95
N ALA A 476 -43.86 1.93 -15.12
CA ALA A 476 -43.21 3.19 -14.77
C ALA A 476 -42.55 3.87 -15.98
N ILE A 477 -41.93 3.11 -16.89
CA ILE A 477 -41.29 3.68 -18.09
C ILE A 477 -42.34 4.17 -19.11
N VAL A 478 -43.42 3.41 -19.33
CA VAL A 478 -44.43 3.70 -20.35
C VAL A 478 -45.45 4.72 -19.87
N ASN A 479 -45.98 4.54 -18.65
CA ASN A 479 -47.09 5.36 -18.14
C ASN A 479 -46.59 6.62 -17.42
N ASP A 480 -45.50 6.54 -16.65
CA ASP A 480 -45.01 7.70 -15.88
C ASP A 480 -43.98 8.54 -16.66
N LEU A 481 -43.08 7.90 -17.44
CA LEU A 481 -42.04 8.60 -18.23
C LEU A 481 -42.41 8.81 -19.71
N HIS A 482 -43.33 8.01 -20.25
CA HIS A 482 -43.65 7.95 -21.69
C HIS A 482 -42.41 7.74 -22.60
N ASP A 483 -41.40 7.01 -22.11
CA ASP A 483 -40.15 6.74 -22.85
C ASP A 483 -40.22 5.38 -23.59
N SER A 484 -40.75 5.40 -24.82
CA SER A 484 -40.84 4.19 -25.63
C SER A 484 -39.47 3.62 -26.01
N SER A 485 -38.45 4.47 -26.13
CA SER A 485 -37.10 4.05 -26.52
C SER A 485 -36.43 3.27 -25.38
N SER A 486 -36.58 3.73 -24.14
CA SER A 486 -36.10 3.01 -22.96
C SER A 486 -36.90 1.74 -22.67
N ALA A 487 -38.21 1.72 -22.97
CA ALA A 487 -39.03 0.50 -22.84
C ALA A 487 -38.61 -0.61 -23.83
N GLU A 488 -38.32 -0.23 -25.09
CA GLU A 488 -37.75 -1.15 -26.08
C GLU A 488 -36.33 -1.60 -25.69
N ALA A 489 -35.51 -0.67 -25.18
CA ALA A 489 -34.17 -0.98 -24.67
C ALA A 489 -34.24 -2.00 -23.53
N TYR A 490 -35.16 -1.84 -22.58
CA TYR A 490 -35.37 -2.74 -21.45
C TYR A 490 -35.65 -4.18 -21.90
N CYS A 491 -36.54 -4.35 -22.89
CA CYS A 491 -36.88 -5.67 -23.43
C CYS A 491 -35.72 -6.27 -24.22
N THR A 492 -34.99 -5.46 -25.00
CA THR A 492 -33.87 -5.95 -25.81
C THR A 492 -32.65 -6.32 -24.97
N LEU A 493 -32.39 -5.60 -23.87
CA LEU A 493 -31.27 -5.82 -22.96
C LEU A 493 -31.57 -6.82 -21.83
N GLY A 494 -32.81 -7.30 -21.73
CA GLY A 494 -33.19 -8.34 -20.77
C GLY A 494 -33.35 -7.85 -19.34
N GLY A 495 -33.91 -6.65 -19.15
CA GLY A 495 -34.20 -6.05 -17.85
C GLY A 495 -33.35 -4.83 -17.47
N ASP A 496 -32.51 -4.35 -18.38
CA ASP A 496 -31.66 -3.17 -18.18
C ASP A 496 -32.26 -1.94 -18.88
N VAL A 497 -32.59 -0.89 -18.12
CA VAL A 497 -33.33 0.28 -18.63
C VAL A 497 -32.44 1.16 -19.51
N ILE A 498 -31.15 1.27 -19.19
CA ILE A 498 -30.22 2.19 -19.85
C ILE A 498 -29.26 1.40 -20.75
N PRO A 499 -29.24 1.67 -22.07
CA PRO A 499 -28.26 1.06 -22.97
C PRO A 499 -26.83 1.44 -22.59
N SER A 500 -25.91 0.47 -22.64
CA SER A 500 -24.49 0.68 -22.32
C SER A 500 -23.85 1.82 -23.12
N LYS A 501 -24.25 2.01 -24.39
CA LYS A 501 -23.77 3.11 -25.24
C LYS A 501 -24.18 4.48 -24.71
N VAL A 502 -25.42 4.60 -24.22
CA VAL A 502 -25.94 5.87 -23.65
C VAL A 502 -25.25 6.17 -22.33
N ALA A 503 -25.09 5.16 -21.48
CA ALA A 503 -24.37 5.32 -20.22
C ALA A 503 -22.89 5.72 -20.45
N GLN A 504 -22.20 5.08 -21.40
CA GLN A 504 -20.83 5.45 -21.76
C GLN A 504 -20.72 6.86 -22.34
N ALA A 505 -21.66 7.30 -23.17
CA ALA A 505 -21.65 8.66 -23.73
C ALA A 505 -21.76 9.73 -22.63
N ILE A 506 -22.57 9.48 -21.61
CA ILE A 506 -22.73 10.39 -20.45
C ILE A 506 -21.50 10.34 -19.54
N CYS A 507 -20.92 9.15 -19.32
CA CYS A 507 -19.68 9.02 -18.54
C CYS A 507 -18.46 9.64 -19.24
N ALA A 508 -18.46 9.73 -20.59
CA ALA A 508 -17.40 10.31 -21.39
C ALA A 508 -17.43 11.85 -21.42
N ASP A 509 -18.50 12.48 -20.93
CA ASP A 509 -18.56 13.93 -20.82
C ASP A 509 -17.59 14.41 -19.73
N ALA A 510 -16.48 15.01 -20.15
CA ALA A 510 -15.44 15.52 -19.27
C ALA A 510 -15.96 16.57 -18.27
N LYS A 511 -17.07 17.26 -18.57
CA LYS A 511 -17.68 18.24 -17.67
C LYS A 511 -18.31 17.60 -16.44
N LEU A 512 -18.74 16.35 -16.53
CA LEU A 512 -19.45 15.65 -15.46
C LEU A 512 -18.52 14.82 -14.55
N GLY A 513 -17.28 14.55 -14.97
CA GLY A 513 -16.29 13.82 -14.15
C GLY A 513 -16.70 12.37 -13.81
N LEU A 514 -17.58 11.75 -14.60
CA LEU A 514 -18.21 10.45 -14.32
C LEU A 514 -17.41 9.23 -14.84
N GLY A 515 -16.15 9.40 -15.26
CA GLY A 515 -15.38 8.33 -15.92
C GLY A 515 -15.29 7.01 -15.13
N LEU A 516 -15.22 7.08 -13.80
CA LEU A 516 -15.18 5.91 -12.90
C LEU A 516 -16.53 5.20 -12.74
N TRP A 517 -17.63 5.86 -13.09
CA TRP A 517 -19.02 5.36 -12.93
C TRP A 517 -19.50 4.55 -14.14
N ALA A 518 -18.66 4.38 -15.17
CA ALA A 518 -18.89 3.41 -16.25
C ALA A 518 -18.70 1.94 -15.81
N PHE A 519 -18.50 1.69 -14.51
CA PHE A 519 -18.26 0.36 -13.94
C PHE A 519 -19.48 -0.56 -14.09
N GLY A 520 -19.25 -1.84 -14.41
CA GLY A 520 -20.32 -2.83 -14.63
C GLY A 520 -21.04 -2.74 -15.98
N LEU A 521 -20.89 -1.63 -16.71
CA LEU A 521 -21.60 -1.37 -17.98
C LEU A 521 -20.87 -1.92 -19.23
N ASN A 522 -19.70 -2.53 -19.06
CA ASN A 522 -18.93 -3.16 -20.13
C ASN A 522 -19.38 -4.62 -20.33
N GLY A 523 -20.16 -4.87 -21.38
CA GLY A 523 -20.65 -6.19 -21.79
C GLY A 523 -19.59 -7.22 -22.23
N LYS A 524 -18.32 -7.06 -21.83
CA LYS A 524 -17.22 -8.00 -22.15
C LYS A 524 -17.06 -9.16 -21.16
N GLY A 525 -17.80 -9.17 -20.04
CA GLY A 525 -17.69 -10.20 -18.99
C GLY A 525 -18.73 -11.33 -19.03
N ARG A 526 -19.78 -11.23 -19.84
CA ARG A 526 -20.76 -12.31 -19.99
C ARG A 526 -20.20 -13.27 -21.03
N GLN A 527 -19.55 -14.35 -20.59
CA GLN A 527 -19.13 -15.47 -21.45
C GLN A 527 -20.32 -15.83 -22.35
N LYS A 528 -20.15 -15.62 -23.65
CA LYS A 528 -21.09 -16.09 -24.66
C LYS A 528 -20.95 -17.61 -24.73
N THR A 529 -21.65 -18.31 -23.84
CA THR A 529 -21.99 -19.72 -24.06
C THR A 529 -23.15 -19.78 -25.04
N VAL A 530 -23.18 -20.82 -25.87
CA VAL A 530 -24.21 -21.01 -26.90
C VAL A 530 -25.62 -21.08 -26.26
N ASP A 531 -25.72 -21.60 -25.03
CA ASP A 531 -26.97 -21.69 -24.24
C ASP A 531 -27.49 -20.33 -23.72
N ALA A 532 -26.63 -19.33 -23.55
CA ALA A 532 -27.04 -18.01 -23.05
C ALA A 532 -27.88 -17.21 -24.08
N ASN A 533 -27.73 -17.53 -25.37
CA ASN A 533 -28.53 -16.91 -26.42
C ASN A 533 -29.99 -17.36 -26.37
N ASP A 534 -30.26 -18.63 -26.07
CA ASP A 534 -31.62 -19.17 -26.08
C ASP A 534 -32.42 -18.66 -24.86
N VAL A 535 -31.80 -18.69 -23.66
CA VAL A 535 -32.40 -18.12 -22.45
C VAL A 535 -32.63 -16.62 -22.57
N GLY A 536 -31.71 -15.89 -23.23
CA GLY A 536 -31.86 -14.46 -23.48
C GLY A 536 -32.97 -14.13 -24.48
N LEU A 537 -33.19 -15.01 -25.47
CA LEU A 537 -34.28 -14.86 -26.43
C LEU A 537 -35.64 -15.13 -25.77
N VAL A 538 -35.78 -16.18 -24.95
CA VAL A 538 -37.02 -16.48 -24.22
C VAL A 538 -37.41 -15.31 -23.31
N LYS A 539 -36.49 -14.83 -22.47
CA LYS A 539 -36.72 -13.67 -21.60
C LYS A 539 -37.09 -12.41 -22.39
N ARG A 540 -36.46 -12.18 -23.55
CA ARG A 540 -36.81 -11.05 -24.42
C ARG A 540 -38.27 -11.16 -24.92
N LYS A 541 -38.74 -12.35 -25.29
CA LYS A 541 -40.13 -12.55 -25.72
C LYS A 541 -41.12 -12.30 -24.60
N GLU A 542 -40.83 -12.79 -23.39
CA GLU A 542 -41.64 -12.56 -22.19
C GLU A 542 -41.73 -11.06 -21.86
N LEU A 543 -40.60 -10.34 -21.86
CA LEU A 543 -40.58 -8.90 -21.60
C LEU A 543 -41.34 -8.11 -22.67
N LEU A 544 -41.23 -8.49 -23.96
CA LEU A 544 -41.99 -7.86 -25.04
C LEU A 544 -43.49 -8.12 -24.92
N LYS A 545 -43.89 -9.28 -24.41
CA LYS A 545 -45.29 -9.60 -24.11
C LYS A 545 -45.83 -8.70 -22.99
N ILE A 546 -45.09 -8.58 -21.88
CA ILE A 546 -45.45 -7.67 -20.78
C ILE A 546 -45.50 -6.21 -21.27
N LEU A 547 -44.57 -5.80 -22.13
CA LEU A 547 -44.59 -4.46 -22.73
C LEU A 547 -45.84 -4.24 -23.57
N LEU A 548 -46.27 -5.24 -24.35
CA LEU A 548 -47.50 -5.19 -25.12
C LEU A 548 -48.72 -5.09 -24.20
N GLU A 549 -48.78 -5.87 -23.13
CA GLU A 549 -49.86 -5.79 -22.12
C GLU A 549 -49.94 -4.40 -21.49
N VAL A 550 -48.80 -3.82 -21.10
CA VAL A 550 -48.73 -2.46 -20.53
C VAL A 550 -49.21 -1.41 -21.54
N TYR A 551 -48.79 -1.50 -22.81
CA TYR A 551 -49.28 -0.59 -23.85
C TYR A 551 -50.79 -0.73 -24.12
N MET A 552 -51.35 -1.95 -24.01
CA MET A 552 -52.78 -2.17 -24.23
C MET A 552 -53.65 -1.77 -23.03
N SER A 553 -53.06 -1.71 -21.83
CA SER A 553 -53.74 -1.25 -20.61
C SER A 553 -53.88 0.28 -20.50
N ASP A 554 -53.12 1.02 -21.30
CA ASP A 554 -53.16 2.48 -21.33
C ASP A 554 -54.20 2.97 -22.37
N GLU A 555 -55.30 3.58 -21.89
CA GLU A 555 -56.36 4.13 -22.75
C GLU A 555 -55.86 5.24 -23.68
N ALA A 556 -54.69 5.85 -23.38
CA ALA A 556 -54.06 6.88 -24.20
C ALA A 556 -53.04 6.34 -25.21
N ALA A 557 -52.80 5.02 -25.26
CA ALA A 557 -51.82 4.44 -26.16
C ALA A 557 -52.25 4.59 -27.63
N SER A 558 -51.52 5.43 -28.36
CA SER A 558 -51.72 5.57 -29.80
C SER A 558 -51.49 4.22 -30.49
N ALA A 559 -52.49 3.76 -31.25
CA ALA A 559 -52.42 2.55 -32.07
C ALA A 559 -51.16 2.52 -32.97
N GLU A 560 -50.62 3.69 -33.32
CA GLU A 560 -49.38 3.85 -34.09
C GLU A 560 -48.13 3.36 -33.34
N ARG A 561 -48.03 3.56 -32.01
CA ARG A 561 -46.87 3.13 -31.21
C ARG A 561 -46.81 1.61 -31.08
N VAL A 562 -47.96 1.00 -30.82
CA VAL A 562 -48.10 -0.45 -30.77
C VAL A 562 -47.83 -1.06 -32.15
N ALA A 563 -48.31 -0.42 -33.23
CA ALA A 563 -48.01 -0.84 -34.59
C ALA A 563 -46.51 -0.79 -34.90
N LEU A 564 -45.82 0.28 -34.50
CA LEU A 564 -44.37 0.42 -34.70
C LEU A 564 -43.59 -0.65 -33.94
N LEU A 565 -43.95 -0.93 -32.68
CA LEU A 565 -43.33 -1.97 -31.86
C LEU A 565 -43.56 -3.37 -32.46
N VAL A 566 -44.81 -3.70 -32.79
CA VAL A 566 -45.18 -5.00 -33.34
C VAL A 566 -44.52 -5.21 -34.72
N ASN A 567 -44.37 -4.15 -35.51
CA ASN A 567 -43.66 -4.21 -36.79
C ASN A 567 -42.14 -4.30 -36.65
N SER A 568 -41.53 -3.64 -35.66
CA SER A 568 -40.08 -3.67 -35.43
C SER A 568 -39.64 -4.98 -34.78
N GLN A 569 -40.45 -5.54 -33.87
CA GLN A 569 -40.20 -6.77 -33.12
C GLN A 569 -40.96 -7.98 -33.65
N ALA A 570 -41.40 -7.96 -34.91
CA ALA A 570 -42.15 -9.04 -35.56
C ALA A 570 -41.46 -10.42 -35.49
N MET A 571 -40.14 -10.44 -35.33
CA MET A 571 -39.35 -11.67 -35.18
C MET A 571 -39.39 -12.26 -33.76
N ASN A 572 -39.73 -11.47 -32.75
CA ASN A 572 -39.73 -11.90 -31.36
C ASN A 572 -41.14 -12.19 -30.83
N LEU A 573 -42.18 -11.64 -31.46
CA LEU A 573 -43.57 -11.87 -31.09
C LEU A 573 -44.19 -13.04 -31.87
N ASP A 574 -45.06 -13.80 -31.23
CA ASP A 574 -45.91 -14.81 -31.87
C ASP A 574 -47.29 -14.22 -32.22
N VAL A 575 -47.82 -14.62 -33.37
CA VAL A 575 -49.13 -14.19 -33.87
C VAL A 575 -50.25 -14.64 -32.94
N VAL A 576 -50.11 -15.85 -32.38
CA VAL A 576 -51.12 -16.46 -31.51
C VAL A 576 -51.27 -15.69 -30.19
N ASP A 577 -50.16 -15.16 -29.65
CA ASP A 577 -50.17 -14.38 -28.42
C ASP A 577 -50.64 -12.93 -28.64
N VAL A 578 -50.34 -12.35 -29.81
CA VAL A 578 -50.61 -10.94 -30.09
C VAL A 578 -52.07 -10.69 -30.49
N ILE A 579 -52.67 -11.56 -31.31
CA ILE A 579 -54.05 -11.35 -31.82
C ILE A 579 -55.10 -11.22 -30.70
N PRO A 580 -55.10 -12.05 -29.63
CA PRO A 580 -56.06 -11.93 -28.54
C PRO A 580 -55.94 -10.63 -27.74
N MET A 581 -54.75 -10.01 -27.72
CA MET A 581 -54.49 -8.78 -26.96
C MET A 581 -54.92 -7.51 -27.70
N VAL A 582 -55.23 -7.60 -29.00
CA VAL A 582 -55.54 -6.44 -29.83
C VAL A 582 -57.04 -6.09 -29.72
N PRO A 583 -57.39 -4.82 -29.45
CA PRO A 583 -58.78 -4.39 -29.43
C PRO A 583 -59.48 -4.61 -30.78
N ALA A 584 -60.72 -5.13 -30.75
CA ALA A 584 -61.52 -5.41 -31.97
C ALA A 584 -61.81 -4.15 -32.82
N GLN A 585 -61.68 -2.96 -32.23
CA GLN A 585 -61.91 -1.67 -32.87
C GLN A 585 -60.74 -1.15 -33.74
N TRP A 586 -59.62 -1.87 -33.81
CA TRP A 586 -58.45 -1.42 -34.57
C TRP A 586 -58.50 -1.78 -36.06
N PRO A 587 -58.13 -0.86 -36.98
CA PRO A 587 -58.07 -1.17 -38.40
C PRO A 587 -56.99 -2.21 -38.72
N LEU A 588 -57.36 -3.29 -39.44
CA LEU A 588 -56.45 -4.37 -39.85
C LEU A 588 -55.21 -3.87 -40.61
N LYS A 589 -55.31 -2.72 -41.30
CA LYS A 589 -54.21 -2.07 -42.03
C LYS A 589 -52.98 -1.83 -41.14
N VAL A 590 -53.20 -1.48 -39.88
CA VAL A 590 -52.15 -1.14 -38.89
C VAL A 590 -51.26 -2.35 -38.57
N MET A 591 -51.84 -3.56 -38.61
CA MET A 591 -51.14 -4.82 -38.30
C MET A 591 -50.76 -5.64 -39.53
N SER A 592 -51.18 -5.22 -40.73
CA SER A 592 -50.99 -5.99 -41.97
C SER A 592 -49.53 -6.37 -42.25
N SER A 593 -48.58 -5.48 -42.00
CA SER A 593 -47.15 -5.73 -42.18
C SER A 593 -46.59 -6.76 -41.20
N PHE A 594 -47.06 -6.78 -39.95
CA PHE A 594 -46.69 -7.77 -38.95
C PHE A 594 -47.27 -9.14 -39.29
N LEU A 595 -48.57 -9.21 -39.59
CA LEU A 595 -49.26 -10.45 -39.95
C LEU A 595 -48.64 -11.08 -41.22
N ALA A 596 -48.36 -10.28 -42.25
CA ALA A 596 -47.72 -10.77 -43.46
C ALA A 596 -46.31 -11.35 -43.20
N ARG A 597 -45.49 -10.69 -42.38
CA ARG A 597 -44.13 -11.17 -42.04
C ARG A 597 -44.17 -12.43 -41.19
N SER A 598 -45.04 -12.46 -40.18
CA SER A 598 -45.15 -13.57 -39.24
C SER A 598 -45.75 -14.83 -39.87
N PHE A 599 -46.78 -14.69 -40.72
CA PHE A 599 -47.30 -15.82 -41.51
C PHE A 599 -46.29 -16.35 -42.52
N ARG A 600 -45.55 -15.47 -43.23
CA ARG A 600 -44.48 -15.92 -44.14
C ARG A 600 -43.41 -16.71 -43.39
N ARG A 601 -43.01 -16.23 -42.21
CA ARG A 601 -42.02 -16.92 -41.37
C ARG A 601 -42.49 -18.29 -40.91
N THR A 602 -43.71 -18.40 -40.40
CA THR A 602 -44.26 -19.70 -39.94
C THR A 602 -44.38 -20.71 -41.08
N VAL A 603 -44.79 -20.26 -42.27
CA VAL A 603 -44.81 -21.09 -43.48
C VAL A 603 -43.39 -21.52 -43.89
N HIS A 604 -42.42 -20.60 -43.85
CA HIS A 604 -41.03 -20.89 -44.19
C HIS A 604 -40.41 -21.92 -43.23
N ALA A 605 -40.54 -21.71 -41.91
CA ALA A 605 -40.03 -22.63 -40.90
C ALA A 605 -40.64 -24.03 -41.03
N ARG A 606 -41.94 -24.11 -41.36
CA ARG A 606 -42.61 -25.39 -41.64
C ARG A 606 -42.00 -26.09 -42.86
N GLN A 607 -41.68 -25.35 -43.92
CA GLN A 607 -41.11 -25.91 -45.14
C GLN A 607 -39.65 -26.34 -44.93
N GLU A 608 -38.84 -25.53 -44.25
CA GLU A 608 -37.48 -25.90 -43.84
C GLU A 608 -37.48 -27.15 -42.95
N GLY A 609 -38.36 -27.21 -41.95
CA GLY A 609 -38.49 -28.37 -41.08
C GLY A 609 -38.87 -29.66 -41.84
N ARG A 610 -39.67 -29.55 -42.92
CA ARG A 610 -39.97 -30.70 -43.80
C ARG A 610 -38.74 -31.16 -44.57
N ILE A 611 -37.92 -30.24 -45.06
CA ILE A 611 -36.68 -30.55 -45.78
C ILE A 611 -35.68 -31.21 -44.84
N VAL A 612 -35.44 -30.61 -43.66
CA VAL A 612 -34.55 -31.16 -42.63
C VAL A 612 -35.01 -32.55 -42.22
N LYS A 613 -36.31 -32.73 -41.94
CA LYS A 613 -36.87 -34.05 -41.62
C LYS A 613 -36.59 -35.08 -42.72
N ALA A 614 -36.75 -34.70 -44.00
CA ALA A 614 -36.49 -35.60 -45.12
C ALA A 614 -34.99 -35.94 -45.25
N ILE A 615 -34.10 -34.98 -45.06
CA ILE A 615 -32.64 -35.19 -45.07
C ILE A 615 -32.21 -36.09 -43.91
N SER A 616 -32.67 -35.80 -42.69
CA SER A 616 -32.36 -36.60 -41.51
C SER A 616 -32.91 -38.03 -41.63
N ALA A 617 -34.10 -38.19 -42.22
CA ALA A 617 -34.63 -39.52 -42.53
C ALA A 617 -33.73 -40.28 -43.52
N GLY A 618 -33.22 -39.62 -44.55
CA GLY A 618 -32.26 -40.20 -45.50
C GLY A 618 -30.92 -40.57 -44.85
N GLN A 619 -30.36 -39.69 -44.00
CA GLN A 619 -29.14 -39.96 -43.24
C GLN A 619 -29.31 -41.12 -42.27
N ASN A 620 -30.45 -41.19 -41.55
CA ASN A 620 -30.77 -42.33 -40.70
C ASN A 620 -30.85 -43.63 -41.51
N LEU A 621 -31.32 -43.56 -42.75
CA LEU A 621 -31.40 -44.73 -43.63
C LEU A 621 -30.00 -45.19 -44.08
N ASP A 622 -29.10 -44.27 -44.46
CA ASP A 622 -27.70 -44.58 -44.80
C ASP A 622 -26.94 -45.14 -43.60
N VAL A 623 -27.12 -44.56 -42.40
CA VAL A 623 -26.56 -45.10 -41.16
C VAL A 623 -27.11 -46.50 -40.87
N LYS A 624 -28.42 -46.72 -41.03
CA LYS A 624 -29.03 -48.05 -40.88
C LYS A 624 -28.44 -49.06 -41.87
N ASP A 625 -28.23 -48.68 -43.13
CA ASP A 625 -27.68 -49.58 -44.15
C ASP A 625 -26.21 -49.95 -43.85
N ARG A 626 -25.39 -48.98 -43.44
CA ARG A 626 -24.00 -49.23 -43.04
C ARG A 626 -23.88 -50.08 -41.76
N THR A 627 -24.73 -49.79 -40.77
CA THR A 627 -24.73 -50.54 -39.51
C THR A 627 -25.33 -51.93 -39.66
N TRP A 628 -26.21 -52.16 -40.63
CA TRP A 628 -26.80 -53.48 -40.90
C TRP A 628 -25.75 -54.54 -41.21
N LEU A 629 -24.69 -54.21 -41.98
CA LEU A 629 -23.61 -55.14 -42.28
C LEU A 629 -22.86 -55.58 -41.02
N ILE A 630 -22.54 -54.62 -40.14
CA ILE A 630 -21.85 -54.87 -38.86
C ILE A 630 -22.75 -55.70 -37.93
N LEU A 631 -24.01 -55.31 -37.77
CA LEU A 631 -25.00 -56.05 -36.96
C LEU A 631 -25.25 -57.47 -37.48
N ARG A 632 -25.12 -57.69 -38.80
CA ARG A 632 -25.22 -59.02 -39.40
C ARG A 632 -23.98 -59.87 -39.13
N GLU A 633 -22.78 -59.29 -39.13
CA GLU A 633 -21.52 -60.01 -38.89
C GLU A 633 -21.33 -60.38 -37.40
N GLU A 634 -21.65 -59.47 -36.49
CA GLU A 634 -21.55 -59.74 -35.04
C GLU A 634 -22.70 -60.62 -34.50
N GLY A 635 -23.76 -60.80 -35.30
CA GLY A 635 -24.97 -61.50 -34.90
C GLY A 635 -25.80 -60.67 -33.92
N MET A 636 -27.11 -60.93 -33.88
CA MET A 636 -27.99 -60.32 -32.89
C MET A 636 -28.14 -61.28 -31.71
N VAL A 637 -27.86 -60.82 -30.50
CA VAL A 637 -28.40 -61.47 -29.31
C VAL A 637 -29.88 -61.10 -29.27
N VAL A 638 -30.73 -62.03 -29.71
CA VAL A 638 -32.17 -61.93 -29.51
C VAL A 638 -32.40 -62.18 -28.03
N GLU A 639 -32.58 -61.10 -27.27
CA GLU A 639 -33.20 -61.22 -25.95
C GLU A 639 -34.66 -61.57 -26.23
N GLU A 640 -34.99 -62.86 -26.15
CA GLU A 640 -36.38 -63.31 -26.17
C GLU A 640 -37.10 -62.57 -25.04
N SER A 641 -38.14 -61.82 -25.38
CA SER A 641 -39.03 -61.24 -24.39
C SER A 641 -39.45 -62.37 -23.46
N LEU A 642 -39.07 -62.29 -22.19
CA LEU A 642 -39.66 -63.13 -21.16
C LEU A 642 -41.17 -63.06 -21.37
N ASP A 643 -41.81 -64.20 -21.60
CA ASP A 643 -43.27 -64.30 -21.68
C ASP A 643 -43.83 -63.68 -20.39
N GLU A 644 -44.23 -62.40 -20.48
CA GLU A 644 -44.98 -61.74 -19.43
C GLU A 644 -46.36 -62.39 -19.44
N ASP A 645 -46.51 -63.30 -18.49
CA ASP A 645 -47.74 -63.80 -17.91
C ASP A 645 -48.86 -62.73 -17.98
N ASP A 646 -50.00 -63.16 -18.53
CA ASP A 646 -51.20 -62.39 -18.85
C ASP A 646 -51.54 -61.27 -17.84
N GLY A 647 -51.59 -60.00 -18.30
CA GLY A 647 -51.97 -58.89 -17.42
C GLY A 647 -52.16 -57.52 -18.07
N ASP A 648 -53.25 -57.38 -18.84
CA ASP A 648 -53.93 -56.14 -19.25
C ASP A 648 -53.22 -55.13 -20.18
N GLY A 649 -53.84 -54.93 -21.35
CA GLY A 649 -53.36 -54.07 -22.42
C GLY A 649 -53.31 -52.58 -22.04
N ALA A 650 -52.13 -52.00 -22.24
CA ALA A 650 -51.95 -50.57 -22.40
C ALA A 650 -51.25 -50.29 -23.74
N ASP A 651 -51.95 -49.56 -24.60
CA ASP A 651 -51.51 -49.07 -25.89
C ASP A 651 -50.31 -48.12 -25.71
N TYR A 652 -49.10 -48.56 -26.01
CA TYR A 652 -47.88 -47.74 -25.93
C TYR A 652 -47.62 -47.02 -27.27
N ASP A 653 -47.83 -45.71 -27.27
CA ASP A 653 -47.55 -44.77 -28.37
C ASP A 653 -46.03 -44.57 -28.57
N GLU A 654 -45.54 -44.90 -29.77
CA GLU A 654 -44.13 -44.86 -30.21
C GLU A 654 -43.58 -43.42 -30.41
N LYS A 655 -43.82 -42.53 -29.45
CA LYS A 655 -43.26 -41.16 -29.41
C LYS A 655 -42.88 -40.71 -27.99
N GLY A 656 -42.01 -41.48 -27.34
CA GLY A 656 -41.32 -41.07 -26.11
C GLY A 656 -39.82 -41.17 -26.31
N GLY A 657 -39.10 -40.05 -26.26
CA GLY A 657 -37.64 -40.01 -26.37
C GLY A 657 -36.98 -40.79 -25.24
N VAL A 658 -36.05 -41.69 -25.59
CA VAL A 658 -35.24 -42.42 -24.62
C VAL A 658 -34.26 -41.44 -23.96
N ILE A 659 -34.58 -41.07 -22.73
CA ILE A 659 -33.60 -40.65 -21.73
C ILE A 659 -33.24 -41.90 -20.96
N GLU A 660 -32.05 -42.46 -21.19
CA GLU A 660 -31.52 -43.51 -20.31
C GLU A 660 -30.27 -43.02 -19.59
N LYS A 661 -30.47 -42.80 -18.29
CA LYS A 661 -29.44 -42.78 -17.27
C LYS A 661 -28.75 -44.14 -17.26
N VAL A 662 -27.45 -44.17 -17.51
CA VAL A 662 -26.61 -45.27 -17.04
C VAL A 662 -25.79 -44.76 -15.86
N ALA A 663 -26.24 -45.14 -14.67
CA ALA A 663 -25.44 -45.16 -13.46
C ALA A 663 -25.34 -46.61 -13.01
N SER A 664 -24.12 -47.16 -12.94
CA SER A 664 -23.72 -48.09 -11.88
C SER A 664 -22.23 -48.40 -11.98
N ALA A 665 -21.63 -48.50 -10.79
CA ALA A 665 -20.21 -48.60 -10.48
C ALA A 665 -19.68 -50.06 -10.57
N PRO A 666 -18.36 -50.30 -10.39
CA PRO A 666 -17.66 -51.50 -10.87
C PRO A 666 -17.54 -52.62 -9.80
N PRO A 667 -17.01 -53.81 -10.17
CA PRO A 667 -16.34 -54.69 -9.23
C PRO A 667 -14.82 -54.77 -9.46
N ASN A 668 -14.11 -54.85 -8.34
CA ASN A 668 -12.68 -55.08 -8.17
C ASN A 668 -12.19 -56.41 -8.77
N GLY A 669 -10.95 -56.41 -9.27
CA GLY A 669 -10.15 -57.62 -9.55
C GLY A 669 -8.74 -57.26 -10.03
N GLN A 670 -7.71 -57.73 -9.32
CA GLN A 670 -6.30 -57.32 -9.33
C GLN A 670 -5.47 -57.67 -10.59
N GLU A 671 -4.47 -56.80 -10.84
CA GLU A 671 -3.11 -57.04 -11.39
C GLU A 671 -2.99 -57.67 -12.81
N GLU A 672 -2.30 -57.10 -13.80
CA GLU A 672 -0.84 -56.92 -13.86
C GLU A 672 -0.44 -55.89 -14.95
N LYS A 673 0.76 -55.33 -14.78
CA LYS A 673 1.39 -54.30 -15.62
C LYS A 673 1.85 -54.85 -16.97
N THR A 674 1.48 -54.20 -18.07
CA THR A 674 2.39 -54.01 -19.22
C THR A 674 2.11 -52.70 -19.95
N SER A 675 3.12 -51.86 -19.95
CA SER A 675 3.26 -50.57 -20.62
C SER A 675 3.57 -50.72 -22.12
N VAL A 676 2.76 -50.11 -22.99
CA VAL A 676 3.21 -49.62 -24.32
C VAL A 676 2.37 -48.38 -24.70
N PRO A 677 2.97 -47.25 -25.11
CA PRO A 677 2.23 -46.04 -25.47
C PRO A 677 1.84 -46.07 -26.96
N TRP A 678 0.55 -45.92 -27.26
CA TRP A 678 0.06 -45.62 -28.61
C TRP A 678 -0.20 -44.12 -28.75
N THR A 679 0.64 -43.47 -29.55
CA THR A 679 0.44 -42.12 -30.09
C THR A 679 -0.61 -42.19 -31.19
N ALA A 680 -1.78 -41.59 -30.97
CA ALA A 680 -2.75 -41.32 -32.03
C ALA A 680 -2.51 -39.88 -32.53
N GLU A 681 -1.94 -39.79 -33.74
CA GLU A 681 -1.86 -38.56 -34.52
C GLU A 681 -3.28 -38.09 -34.87
N SER A 682 -3.52 -36.80 -34.62
CA SER A 682 -4.75 -36.09 -34.94
C SER A 682 -4.72 -35.61 -36.40
N ASP A 683 -5.36 -36.34 -37.31
CA ASP A 683 -5.72 -35.81 -38.63
C ASP A 683 -7.07 -35.09 -38.53
N ALA A 684 -6.99 -33.80 -38.20
CA ALA A 684 -8.10 -32.87 -38.28
C ALA A 684 -8.27 -32.39 -39.73
N ALA A 685 -9.18 -33.03 -40.47
CA ALA A 685 -9.67 -32.51 -41.74
C ALA A 685 -10.76 -31.45 -41.47
N SER A 686 -10.37 -30.18 -41.58
CA SER A 686 -11.26 -29.02 -41.60
C SER A 686 -11.98 -28.92 -42.95
N LEU A 687 -13.29 -29.18 -42.96
CA LEU A 687 -14.17 -28.89 -44.09
C LEU A 687 -14.97 -27.62 -43.79
N HIS A 688 -14.46 -26.49 -44.30
CA HIS A 688 -15.23 -25.27 -44.47
C HIS A 688 -16.28 -25.47 -45.57
N ILE A 689 -17.54 -25.28 -45.23
CA ILE A 689 -18.62 -25.08 -46.20
C ILE A 689 -18.99 -23.60 -46.14
N THR A 690 -18.74 -22.91 -47.26
CA THR A 690 -19.21 -21.55 -47.57
C THR A 690 -20.71 -21.51 -47.79
#